data_AF-A0A6G0IVQ3-F1
#
_entry.id   AF-A0A6G0IVQ3-F1
#
_cell.length_a   1.000
_cell.length_b   1.000
_cell.length_c   1.000
_cell.angle_alpha   90.00
_cell.angle_beta   90.00
_cell.angle_gamma   90.00
#
_symmetry.space_group_name_H-M   'P 1'
#
loop_
_entity.id
_entity.type
_entity.pdbx_description
1 polymer ?
#
loop_
_entity_poly.entity_id
_entity_poly.type
_entity_poly.pdbx_seq_one_letter_code
_entity_poly.pdbx_strand_id
1 'polypeptide(L)'
;MAMNLGVKALLGWVNSIKLSDREIRIDDLQDGTHLLKVVYMLKKEPIPCSSGIEDRFKLIRDFVERDCRFSSTQGTLLSWDNIRDGINLTVEIAKVLLCLIYHDLMNERSTVHMLKIDEEREIASLTGSYVMESEDSVYLNSNLDSYLARRHLPVAREIFEQSTTTSSSSVSTMSPLSDDPPIFHRTQKITFLDMQTVASSSVSKSPLQDIMNTPKFQMRKMQRQMIKERDYRDGLERELASKLTLIAQRETCINQLQYRLDKLKEEHTDEEQVIREQINELETKNNTLQMRFNEMLKQNKDLKSTSSLMERKVDELTDENGALSSQMRASELNKATALKELLTEQIQILQGKISCLEDELSRASMEEVGENMGPVIEREMFETEINSLKNKLESTVSSLKIAEVEIEAKKQHLAEYQEEMTKQMDLLKQQKSQAEEMIQAKDEILDKLQKEINEQRVVLQEEIQDLKLQLEKVEQQKTEQMTRLQQHIAACEQEVKNLKDIKKEKEDLLHQAEENMKDLETKLCAVSSLLADKDQQINNLRKEVDILADETKSDKNEIQAKDEMYAKLLLEKANEQDMFNNTIQTLTAQVEDHSSCLKQAEQEIQLKQDLLAKTQQDNIQQREALQQQIVACEEEVQKLNKEIQEKNEQLIVLKNDSSQQAESLEQEIKGLKDQLDRLSDSLRKAEEQVQAQQVIRIKQDQESAQQTELHQQQLSASEEKVRNMKEAIQTKEEQMNLLKHQSSEQSEILHQEIQDLKKQVECLSSSLRNAEDTLQSKESLFAEQLLQSTQNMEALQMQMVASQDEVKRLNAEIDTKEEQLILLKTETSTHSESLQQEIESLNKQIKNMSISLELAKEQVQAKEDLMAKQEQERTLQIEELRKHSAVLGEDISRLKEEIQTKEGEVNLLKAENCKESEVLQNEIQTLKDQVQSLNESLKTVTEQAEDKVQTQLVMLTKQEQESTHQKELLQQQLSASEEELRKKKEEIQAKEEQITLLKTGSAKQSEKLHQDIQDLKKQC
;
A
#
# COMPACT_ATOMS: atom_id res chain seq x y z
N MET A 1 34.00 29.32 -8.94
CA MET A 1 35.23 30.16 -8.88
C MET A 1 35.48 30.55 -7.43
N ALA A 2 36.72 30.87 -7.03
CA ALA A 2 37.00 31.34 -5.68
C ALA A 2 36.66 32.84 -5.55
N MET A 3 35.64 33.15 -4.76
CA MET A 3 35.22 34.52 -4.41
C MET A 3 36.06 35.04 -3.23
N ASN A 4 36.26 36.35 -3.14
CA ASN A 4 36.88 37.00 -1.97
C ASN A 4 36.03 36.77 -0.69
N LEU A 5 36.67 36.64 0.47
CA LEU A 5 35.99 36.31 1.73
C LEU A 5 35.01 37.41 2.18
N GLY A 6 35.43 38.69 2.17
CA GLY A 6 34.57 39.82 2.47
C GLY A 6 33.38 39.94 1.51
N VAL A 7 33.59 39.73 0.21
CA VAL A 7 32.51 39.68 -0.79
C VAL A 7 31.52 38.55 -0.50
N LYS A 8 32.03 37.35 -0.13
CA LYS A 8 31.20 36.21 0.24
C LYS A 8 30.39 36.49 1.51
N ALA A 9 30.96 37.16 2.51
CA ALA A 9 30.26 37.52 3.74
C ALA A 9 29.15 38.55 3.49
N LEU A 10 29.43 39.61 2.72
CA LEU A 10 28.43 40.60 2.27
C LEU A 10 27.28 39.95 1.47
N LEU A 11 27.58 38.98 0.61
CA LEU A 11 26.55 38.23 -0.13
C LEU A 11 25.76 37.28 0.79
N GLY A 12 26.41 36.70 1.81
CA GLY A 12 25.75 35.93 2.86
C GLY A 12 24.73 36.77 3.64
N TRP A 13 25.05 38.03 3.92
CA TRP A 13 24.13 38.97 4.55
C TRP A 13 22.88 39.24 3.69
N VAL A 14 23.06 39.58 2.40
CA VAL A 14 21.94 39.79 1.45
C VAL A 14 21.01 38.57 1.37
N ASN A 15 21.55 37.36 1.51
CA ASN A 15 20.77 36.13 1.54
C ASN A 15 20.11 35.85 2.90
N SER A 16 20.72 36.26 4.02
CA SER A 16 20.14 36.09 5.37
C SER A 16 18.85 36.90 5.59
N ILE A 17 18.70 38.04 4.91
CA ILE A 17 17.53 38.93 4.98
C ILE A 17 16.37 38.55 4.03
N LYS A 18 16.44 37.38 3.36
CA LYS A 18 15.32 36.72 2.64
C LYS A 18 14.52 37.60 1.65
N LEU A 19 15.21 38.34 0.78
CA LEU A 19 14.57 39.20 -0.24
C LEU A 19 14.09 38.46 -1.51
N SER A 20 14.27 37.14 -1.55
CA SER A 20 13.94 36.23 -2.65
C SER A 20 13.88 34.79 -2.12
N ASP A 21 13.09 33.92 -2.74
CA ASP A 21 13.05 32.48 -2.43
C ASP A 21 14.26 31.69 -2.99
N ARG A 22 15.12 32.36 -3.77
CA ARG A 22 16.34 31.81 -4.36
C ARG A 22 17.57 32.56 -3.86
N GLU A 23 18.65 31.82 -3.63
CA GLU A 23 19.98 32.38 -3.32
C GLU A 23 20.43 33.39 -4.39
N ILE A 24 20.64 34.63 -3.96
CA ILE A 24 21.05 35.79 -4.75
C ILE A 24 22.57 35.76 -4.91
N ARG A 25 23.07 35.97 -6.14
CA ARG A 25 24.49 36.13 -6.46
C ARG A 25 24.80 37.59 -6.80
N ILE A 26 26.09 37.91 -6.91
CA ILE A 26 26.59 39.25 -7.28
C ILE A 26 26.01 39.71 -8.63
N ASP A 27 25.92 38.80 -9.61
CA ASP A 27 25.39 39.11 -10.94
C ASP A 27 23.89 39.45 -10.89
N ASP A 28 23.14 38.79 -9.98
CA ASP A 28 21.70 39.00 -9.77
C ASP A 28 21.37 40.33 -9.03
N LEU A 29 22.41 41.10 -8.65
CA LEU A 29 22.31 42.45 -8.06
C LEU A 29 22.60 43.56 -9.08
N GLN A 30 23.08 43.24 -10.30
CA GLN A 30 23.46 44.22 -11.33
C GLN A 30 22.29 45.08 -11.85
N ASP A 31 21.06 44.58 -11.79
CA ASP A 31 19.88 45.31 -12.26
C ASP A 31 19.33 46.32 -11.23
N GLY A 32 19.95 46.41 -10.04
CA GLY A 32 19.50 47.24 -8.93
C GLY A 32 18.21 46.78 -8.24
N THR A 33 17.48 45.78 -8.74
CA THR A 33 16.18 45.37 -8.15
C THR A 33 16.36 44.78 -6.75
N HIS A 34 17.33 43.88 -6.59
CA HIS A 34 17.63 43.31 -5.27
C HIS A 34 18.26 44.33 -4.32
N LEU A 35 19.11 45.23 -4.80
CA LEU A 35 19.66 46.34 -3.99
C LEU A 35 18.57 47.30 -3.51
N LEU A 36 17.59 47.63 -4.37
CA LEU A 36 16.46 48.49 -4.01
C LEU A 36 15.57 47.82 -2.94
N LYS A 37 15.37 46.50 -3.01
CA LYS A 37 14.70 45.74 -1.93
C LYS A 37 15.44 45.86 -0.59
N VAL A 38 16.78 45.79 -0.58
CA VAL A 38 17.58 46.02 0.66
C VAL A 38 17.30 47.43 1.20
N VAL A 39 17.37 48.46 0.35
CA VAL A 39 17.12 49.85 0.72
C VAL A 39 15.73 50.04 1.35
N TYR A 40 14.67 49.53 0.72
CA TYR A 40 13.31 49.65 1.27
C TYR A 40 13.10 48.87 2.57
N MET A 41 13.78 47.72 2.74
CA MET A 41 13.78 46.97 4.00
C MET A 41 14.43 47.79 5.13
N LEU A 42 15.58 48.42 4.88
CA LEU A 42 16.27 49.30 5.83
C LEU A 42 15.42 50.56 6.17
N LYS A 43 14.75 51.16 5.17
CA LYS A 43 13.82 52.29 5.37
C LYS A 43 12.52 51.90 6.08
N LYS A 44 12.17 50.60 6.12
CA LYS A 44 10.89 50.06 6.65
C LYS A 44 9.67 50.58 5.86
N GLU A 45 9.87 50.90 4.58
CA GLU A 45 8.84 51.41 3.67
C GLU A 45 8.40 50.31 2.68
N PRO A 46 7.13 50.32 2.23
CA PRO A 46 6.66 49.35 1.23
C PRO A 46 7.35 49.58 -0.12
N ILE A 47 7.77 48.49 -0.77
CA ILE A 47 8.51 48.53 -2.04
C ILE A 47 7.59 49.08 -3.16
N PRO A 48 7.99 50.15 -3.87
CA PRO A 48 7.20 50.70 -4.99
C PRO A 48 7.24 49.76 -6.21
N CYS A 49 6.17 49.79 -7.02
CA CYS A 49 6.07 48.93 -8.20
C CYS A 49 6.93 49.47 -9.37
N SER A 50 7.75 48.58 -9.95
CA SER A 50 8.56 48.73 -11.18
C SER A 50 8.91 50.15 -11.65
N SER A 51 10.07 50.66 -11.23
CA SER A 51 10.76 51.79 -11.87
C SER A 51 11.90 51.31 -12.80
N GLY A 52 12.35 52.18 -13.72
CA GLY A 52 13.40 51.85 -14.69
C GLY A 52 14.77 51.61 -14.05
N ILE A 53 15.72 50.97 -14.75
CA ILE A 53 17.05 50.63 -14.19
C ILE A 53 17.75 51.87 -13.63
N GLU A 54 17.73 52.99 -14.36
CA GLU A 54 18.32 54.26 -13.94
C GLU A 54 17.56 54.88 -12.74
N ASP A 55 16.23 54.77 -12.68
CA ASP A 55 15.45 55.22 -11.51
C ASP A 55 15.78 54.40 -10.26
N ARG A 56 15.97 53.08 -10.41
CA ARG A 56 16.39 52.20 -9.31
C ARG A 56 17.77 52.59 -8.81
N PHE A 57 18.74 52.77 -9.70
CA PHE A 57 20.09 53.21 -9.30
C PHE A 57 20.11 54.63 -8.75
N LYS A 58 19.27 55.54 -9.26
CA LYS A 58 19.08 56.87 -8.67
C LYS A 58 18.55 56.77 -7.24
N LEU A 59 17.50 55.97 -6.98
CA LEU A 59 16.96 55.77 -5.62
C LEU A 59 17.97 55.12 -4.66
N ILE A 60 18.79 54.18 -5.13
CA ILE A 60 19.85 53.56 -4.31
C ILE A 60 20.98 54.57 -4.05
N ARG A 61 21.41 55.34 -5.04
CA ARG A 61 22.40 56.43 -4.90
C ARG A 61 21.91 57.48 -3.90
N ASP A 62 20.69 57.97 -4.08
CA ASP A 62 19.98 58.89 -3.20
C ASP A 62 19.90 58.39 -1.74
N PHE A 63 19.88 57.08 -1.51
CA PHE A 63 19.93 56.47 -0.17
C PHE A 63 21.36 56.37 0.35
N VAL A 64 22.29 55.86 -0.45
CA VAL A 64 23.70 55.68 -0.05
C VAL A 64 24.36 57.03 0.28
N GLU A 65 24.12 58.06 -0.53
CA GLU A 65 24.71 59.39 -0.32
C GLU A 65 24.07 60.17 0.84
N ARG A 66 22.75 60.04 1.06
CA ARG A 66 22.03 60.80 2.12
C ARG A 66 21.84 60.01 3.41
N ASP A 67 21.25 58.82 3.33
CA ASP A 67 20.83 58.02 4.48
C ASP A 67 22.00 57.18 5.04
N CYS A 68 22.88 56.64 4.17
CA CYS A 68 24.17 56.07 4.60
C CYS A 68 25.30 57.11 4.73
N ARG A 69 25.02 58.40 4.43
CA ARG A 69 25.97 59.54 4.47
C ARG A 69 27.25 59.32 3.65
N PHE A 70 27.23 58.50 2.61
CA PHE A 70 28.43 58.16 1.84
C PHE A 70 28.94 59.35 1.01
N SER A 71 30.21 59.70 1.18
CA SER A 71 30.85 60.82 0.48
C SER A 71 31.94 60.35 -0.48
N SER A 72 31.62 60.36 -1.78
CA SER A 72 32.56 60.11 -2.88
C SER A 72 33.72 61.13 -2.99
N THR A 73 33.77 62.15 -2.13
CA THR A 73 34.86 63.16 -2.11
C THR A 73 36.08 62.76 -1.28
N GLN A 74 35.99 61.67 -0.52
CA GLN A 74 37.08 61.13 0.29
C GLN A 74 37.14 59.61 0.12
N GLY A 75 38.35 59.03 0.12
CA GLY A 75 38.52 57.58 0.01
C GLY A 75 38.40 57.02 -1.42
N THR A 76 37.79 55.84 -1.57
CA THR A 76 37.53 55.21 -2.87
C THR A 76 36.20 55.64 -3.49
N LEU A 77 36.19 55.79 -4.81
CA LEU A 77 35.02 56.18 -5.60
C LEU A 77 34.10 54.97 -5.81
N LEU A 78 32.79 55.20 -5.75
CA LEU A 78 31.75 54.24 -6.12
C LEU A 78 31.21 54.63 -7.51
N SER A 79 31.39 53.77 -8.51
CA SER A 79 30.94 54.03 -9.89
C SER A 79 29.66 53.26 -10.21
N TRP A 80 28.55 53.99 -10.29
CA TRP A 80 27.25 53.43 -10.71
C TRP A 80 27.25 53.01 -12.19
N ASP A 81 27.99 53.73 -13.03
CA ASP A 81 28.20 53.36 -14.43
C ASP A 81 28.92 52.02 -14.55
N ASN A 82 29.97 51.79 -13.73
CA ASN A 82 30.68 50.52 -13.69
C ASN A 82 29.76 49.35 -13.28
N ILE A 83 28.81 49.57 -12.35
CA ILE A 83 27.82 48.55 -11.96
C ILE A 83 26.91 48.24 -13.15
N ARG A 84 26.28 49.26 -13.75
CA ARG A 84 25.39 49.09 -14.90
C ARG A 84 26.10 48.35 -16.04
N ASP A 85 27.31 48.78 -16.37
CA ASP A 85 28.08 48.31 -17.53
C ASP A 85 28.90 47.03 -17.23
N GLY A 86 28.78 46.47 -16.01
CA GLY A 86 29.40 45.20 -15.59
C GLY A 86 30.90 45.26 -15.28
N ILE A 87 31.51 46.44 -15.34
CA ILE A 87 32.95 46.65 -15.18
C ILE A 87 33.33 46.55 -13.70
N ASN A 88 34.19 45.60 -13.35
CA ASN A 88 34.55 45.32 -11.94
C ASN A 88 33.34 45.11 -11.00
N LEU A 89 32.21 44.62 -11.55
CA LEU A 89 30.90 44.48 -10.89
C LEU A 89 30.97 43.99 -9.44
N THR A 90 31.80 42.97 -9.17
CA THR A 90 31.99 42.39 -7.83
C THR A 90 32.59 43.34 -6.80
N VAL A 91 33.44 44.27 -7.21
CA VAL A 91 34.06 45.28 -6.32
C VAL A 91 33.07 46.41 -6.05
N GLU A 92 32.42 46.94 -7.09
CA GLU A 92 31.47 48.05 -6.95
C GLU A 92 30.21 47.65 -6.18
N ILE A 93 29.63 46.48 -6.44
CA ILE A 93 28.50 45.97 -5.64
C ILE A 93 28.92 45.71 -4.20
N ALA A 94 30.14 45.22 -3.95
CA ALA A 94 30.64 45.05 -2.59
C ALA A 94 30.86 46.39 -1.86
N LYS A 95 31.23 47.48 -2.54
CA LYS A 95 31.21 48.85 -1.98
C LYS A 95 29.80 49.25 -1.57
N VAL A 96 28.79 49.08 -2.45
CA VAL A 96 27.38 49.39 -2.12
C VAL A 96 26.91 48.59 -0.91
N LEU A 97 27.11 47.27 -0.92
CA LEU A 97 26.70 46.40 0.19
C LEU A 97 27.42 46.75 1.50
N LEU A 98 28.69 47.18 1.45
CA LEU A 98 29.44 47.62 2.63
C LEU A 98 28.86 48.93 3.23
N CYS A 99 28.41 49.87 2.40
CA CYS A 99 27.69 51.06 2.88
C CYS A 99 26.31 50.70 3.48
N LEU A 100 25.56 49.81 2.83
CA LEU A 100 24.23 49.40 3.30
C LEU A 100 24.30 48.61 4.62
N ILE A 101 25.23 47.68 4.77
CA ILE A 101 25.39 46.89 6.01
C ILE A 101 25.99 47.72 7.15
N TYR A 102 26.82 48.72 6.85
CA TYR A 102 27.28 49.69 7.84
C TYR A 102 26.11 50.54 8.35
N HIS A 103 25.24 51.03 7.45
CA HIS A 103 24.02 51.73 7.86
C HIS A 103 23.08 50.83 8.69
N ASP A 104 22.96 49.54 8.36
CA ASP A 104 22.21 48.56 9.18
C ASP A 104 22.84 48.35 10.58
N LEU A 105 24.17 48.26 10.66
CA LEU A 105 24.93 48.14 11.91
C LEU A 105 24.76 49.34 12.85
N MET A 106 24.66 50.55 12.30
CA MET A 106 24.48 51.78 13.07
C MET A 106 23.01 52.09 13.42
N ASN A 107 22.06 51.27 12.95
CA ASN A 107 20.63 51.35 13.29
C ASN A 107 20.26 50.45 14.49
N GLU A 108 19.22 50.82 15.23
CA GLU A 108 18.72 50.10 16.43
C GLU A 108 18.28 48.64 16.22
N ARG A 109 18.31 48.11 14.98
CA ARG A 109 17.88 46.75 14.62
C ARG A 109 18.80 46.04 13.63
N SER A 110 20.11 46.21 13.79
CA SER A 110 21.14 45.49 13.02
C SER A 110 20.77 44.02 12.76
N THR A 111 20.64 43.66 11.49
CA THR A 111 20.30 42.31 11.01
C THR A 111 21.51 41.37 10.98
N VAL A 112 22.72 41.88 11.22
CA VAL A 112 23.98 41.12 11.23
C VAL A 112 23.95 39.93 12.20
N HIS A 113 23.16 40.00 13.28
CA HIS A 113 22.94 38.89 14.21
C HIS A 113 22.27 37.64 13.59
N MET A 114 21.76 37.72 12.36
CA MET A 114 21.16 36.60 11.61
C MET A 114 22.20 35.79 10.79
N LEU A 115 23.46 36.21 10.77
CA LEU A 115 24.56 35.57 10.04
C LEU A 115 25.16 34.36 10.79
N LYS A 116 26.05 33.64 10.11
CA LYS A 116 27.00 32.74 10.79
C LYS A 116 28.14 33.56 11.38
N ILE A 117 28.69 33.10 12.51
CA ILE A 117 29.77 33.78 13.25
C ILE A 117 31.00 34.09 12.37
N ASP A 118 31.32 33.23 11.39
CA ASP A 118 32.42 33.49 10.46
C ASP A 118 32.12 34.62 9.45
N GLU A 119 30.86 34.74 9.04
CA GLU A 119 30.37 35.78 8.11
C GLU A 119 30.23 37.12 8.85
N GLU A 120 29.67 37.11 10.06
CA GLU A 120 29.64 38.23 11.01
C GLU A 120 31.05 38.76 11.32
N ARG A 121 32.00 37.88 11.65
CA ARG A 121 33.40 38.24 11.95
C ARG A 121 34.10 38.87 10.76
N GLU A 122 33.90 38.34 9.56
CA GLU A 122 34.48 38.91 8.34
C GLU A 122 33.87 40.27 8.02
N ILE A 123 32.55 40.43 8.18
CA ILE A 123 31.85 41.73 8.05
C ILE A 123 32.37 42.77 9.06
N ALA A 124 32.51 42.40 10.34
CA ALA A 124 33.05 43.28 11.37
C ALA A 124 34.52 43.67 11.12
N SER A 125 35.30 42.74 10.56
CA SER A 125 36.66 43.01 10.09
C SER A 125 36.68 43.96 8.89
N LEU A 126 35.74 43.81 7.95
CA LEU A 126 35.62 44.62 6.75
C LEU A 126 35.14 46.05 7.05
N THR A 127 34.12 46.22 7.89
CA THR A 127 33.67 47.55 8.33
C THR A 127 34.73 48.24 9.17
N GLY A 128 35.24 47.60 10.22
CA GLY A 128 36.22 48.17 11.14
C GLY A 128 37.61 48.46 10.53
N SER A 129 37.92 47.93 9.34
CA SER A 129 39.20 48.19 8.64
C SER A 129 39.08 49.12 7.43
N TYR A 130 37.90 49.21 6.80
CA TYR A 130 37.74 49.91 5.51
C TYR A 130 36.59 50.92 5.46
N VAL A 131 35.69 50.99 6.45
CA VAL A 131 34.74 52.10 6.60
C VAL A 131 35.34 53.13 7.57
N MET A 132 35.24 54.41 7.24
CA MET A 132 35.72 55.51 8.08
C MET A 132 34.65 56.58 8.22
N GLU A 133 34.56 57.14 9.42
CA GLU A 133 33.64 58.22 9.78
C GLU A 133 34.36 59.57 9.83
N SER A 134 33.67 60.62 9.42
CA SER A 134 34.01 62.02 9.63
C SER A 134 32.79 62.76 10.18
N GLU A 135 32.95 64.01 10.64
CA GLU A 135 31.94 64.72 11.46
C GLU A 135 30.52 64.77 10.87
N ASP A 136 30.37 64.69 9.54
CA ASP A 136 29.06 64.52 8.89
C ASP A 136 28.99 63.45 7.78
N SER A 137 30.10 62.81 7.37
CA SER A 137 30.09 61.84 6.25
C SER A 137 30.91 60.57 6.47
N VAL A 138 30.47 59.50 5.81
CA VAL A 138 31.06 58.16 5.82
C VAL A 138 31.82 57.96 4.51
N TYR A 139 32.98 57.33 4.55
CA TYR A 139 33.79 57.08 3.36
C TYR A 139 34.56 55.76 3.44
N LEU A 140 34.92 55.21 2.28
CA LEU A 140 35.56 53.90 2.16
C LEU A 140 37.06 54.06 1.91
N ASN A 141 37.89 53.29 2.61
CA ASN A 141 39.36 53.35 2.50
C ASN A 141 39.84 53.02 1.08
N SER A 142 40.78 53.79 0.53
CA SER A 142 41.30 53.61 -0.84
C SER A 142 41.96 52.24 -1.09
N ASN A 143 42.35 51.51 -0.04
CA ASN A 143 42.88 50.16 -0.15
C ASN A 143 41.79 49.08 -0.31
N LEU A 144 40.49 49.42 -0.15
CA LEU A 144 39.37 48.48 -0.21
C LEU A 144 39.27 47.79 -1.58
N ASP A 145 39.41 48.53 -2.68
CA ASP A 145 39.41 47.99 -4.04
C ASP A 145 40.49 46.90 -4.21
N SER A 146 41.69 47.19 -3.68
CA SER A 146 42.83 46.25 -3.66
C SER A 146 42.66 45.08 -2.70
N TYR A 147 41.67 45.11 -1.81
CA TYR A 147 41.26 43.98 -0.99
C TYR A 147 40.18 43.14 -1.71
N LEU A 148 39.11 43.78 -2.18
CA LEU A 148 37.98 43.11 -2.85
C LEU A 148 38.39 42.44 -4.16
N ALA A 149 39.30 43.04 -4.92
CA ALA A 149 39.85 42.46 -6.15
C ALA A 149 40.75 41.23 -5.91
N ARG A 150 41.25 40.99 -4.69
CA ARG A 150 42.06 39.79 -4.38
C ARG A 150 41.19 38.55 -4.33
N ARG A 151 41.24 37.79 -5.43
CA ARG A 151 40.86 36.37 -5.46
C ARG A 151 41.87 35.59 -4.62
N HIS A 152 41.44 34.98 -3.51
CA HIS A 152 42.30 34.06 -2.77
C HIS A 152 42.32 32.68 -3.45
N LEU A 153 43.53 32.16 -3.65
CA LEU A 153 43.72 30.71 -3.74
C LEU A 153 43.32 30.08 -2.39
N PRO A 154 42.71 28.89 -2.36
CA PRO A 154 42.53 28.15 -1.13
C PRO A 154 43.88 27.56 -0.67
N VAL A 155 44.77 28.42 -0.15
CA VAL A 155 45.79 27.98 0.80
C VAL A 155 45.02 27.47 2.01
N ALA A 156 45.17 26.18 2.32
CA ALA A 156 44.52 25.60 3.49
C ALA A 156 44.94 26.40 4.73
N ARG A 157 43.98 26.78 5.58
CA ARG A 157 44.28 27.46 6.86
C ARG A 157 44.64 26.47 7.97
N GLU A 158 45.29 25.38 7.57
CA GLU A 158 46.05 24.46 8.40
C GLU A 158 47.51 24.64 7.98
N ILE A 159 48.46 24.58 8.93
CA ILE A 159 49.89 24.92 8.70
C ILE A 159 50.14 26.43 8.45
N PHE A 160 49.57 27.33 9.27
CA PHE A 160 50.32 28.55 9.69
C PHE A 160 49.91 29.12 11.05
N GLU A 161 49.72 28.27 12.06
CA GLU A 161 49.64 28.69 13.48
C GLU A 161 50.93 28.40 14.25
N GLN A 162 52.04 29.00 13.81
CA GLN A 162 53.20 29.25 14.67
C GLN A 162 54.03 30.42 14.14
N SER A 163 54.24 31.44 14.98
CA SER A 163 54.81 32.76 14.66
C SER A 163 53.87 33.66 13.82
N THR A 164 53.68 34.95 14.11
CA THR A 164 54.33 35.78 15.15
C THR A 164 53.41 36.90 15.69
N THR A 165 53.77 37.37 16.88
CA THR A 165 53.21 38.49 17.65
C THR A 165 52.91 39.78 16.87
N THR A 166 51.78 40.42 17.18
CA THR A 166 51.67 41.90 17.16
C THR A 166 52.63 42.49 18.21
N SER A 167 53.34 43.58 17.95
CA SER A 167 52.88 44.99 18.07
C SER A 167 54.10 45.92 17.85
N SER A 168 54.00 47.19 17.45
CA SER A 168 52.85 48.04 17.05
C SER A 168 53.35 49.37 16.44
N SER A 169 52.50 50.06 15.66
CA SER A 169 52.27 51.54 15.58
C SER A 169 53.46 52.53 15.71
N SER A 170 53.60 53.64 14.96
CA SER A 170 52.78 54.35 13.93
C SER A 170 53.66 55.56 13.43
N VAL A 171 53.29 56.55 12.61
CA VAL A 171 52.02 57.15 12.12
C VAL A 171 52.23 57.67 10.67
N SER A 172 51.15 58.16 10.03
CA SER A 172 51.06 58.98 8.80
C SER A 172 52.00 60.22 8.76
N THR A 173 52.21 60.97 7.66
CA THR A 173 51.22 61.40 6.63
C THR A 173 51.88 62.00 5.35
N MET A 174 51.09 62.16 4.27
CA MET A 174 51.22 63.06 3.08
C MET A 174 51.75 62.48 1.73
N SER A 175 50.80 62.43 0.77
CA SER A 175 50.72 62.79 -0.67
C SER A 175 51.89 63.53 -1.40
N PRO A 176 51.84 63.75 -2.76
CA PRO A 176 51.49 62.83 -3.86
C PRO A 176 52.28 63.03 -5.21
N LEU A 177 52.04 62.11 -6.18
CA LEU A 177 52.04 62.27 -7.66
C LEU A 177 53.33 62.48 -8.51
N SER A 178 53.27 61.89 -9.71
CA SER A 178 53.97 62.17 -10.99
C SER A 178 55.43 61.75 -11.22
N ASP A 179 55.62 60.95 -12.28
CA ASP A 179 56.85 60.87 -13.08
C ASP A 179 56.95 62.07 -14.03
N ASP A 180 58.11 62.72 -14.14
CA ASP A 180 59.08 62.49 -15.24
C ASP A 180 60.43 63.19 -14.93
N PRO A 181 61.57 62.85 -15.59
CA PRO A 181 62.92 63.25 -15.14
C PRO A 181 63.37 64.62 -15.68
N PRO A 182 64.35 65.30 -15.03
CA PRO A 182 65.70 65.24 -15.60
C PRO A 182 66.92 65.41 -14.65
N ILE A 183 68.07 64.93 -15.12
CA ILE A 183 69.42 65.55 -15.09
C ILE A 183 70.02 66.06 -13.74
N PHE A 184 71.21 65.50 -13.43
CA PHE A 184 72.33 66.07 -12.67
C PHE A 184 72.17 67.44 -11.98
N HIS A 185 72.52 67.51 -10.69
CA HIS A 185 73.64 68.38 -10.29
C HIS A 185 74.44 67.84 -9.09
N ARG A 186 75.73 68.20 -9.08
CA ARG A 186 76.82 67.60 -8.30
C ARG A 186 77.31 68.57 -7.21
N THR A 187 77.18 68.18 -5.95
CA THR A 187 77.95 68.75 -4.82
C THR A 187 78.22 67.65 -3.80
N GLN A 188 79.42 67.06 -3.83
CA GLN A 188 80.48 67.32 -2.83
C GLN A 188 80.11 66.77 -1.43
N LYS A 189 80.51 65.55 -1.06
CA LYS A 189 81.89 65.08 -0.74
C LYS A 189 82.46 65.78 0.50
N ILE A 190 82.76 65.00 1.55
CA ILE A 190 84.10 64.85 2.16
C ILE A 190 84.09 63.71 3.20
N THR A 191 84.92 62.68 2.97
CA THR A 191 85.51 61.65 3.88
C THR A 191 84.63 60.90 4.90
N PHE A 192 84.87 59.61 5.20
CA PHE A 192 86.16 58.90 5.22
C PHE A 192 86.19 57.55 4.48
N LEU A 193 87.41 57.12 4.16
CA LEU A 193 87.80 55.74 3.87
C LEU A 193 87.48 54.85 5.09
N ASP A 194 86.87 53.68 4.93
CA ASP A 194 87.44 52.42 4.40
C ASP A 194 88.43 51.74 5.39
N MET A 195 88.05 50.54 5.81
CA MET A 195 88.94 49.46 6.26
C MET A 195 88.22 48.13 6.11
N GLN A 196 88.58 47.37 5.07
CA GLN A 196 88.14 46.00 4.89
C GLN A 196 88.95 45.05 5.81
N THR A 197 88.27 44.36 6.73
CA THR A 197 88.66 43.10 7.41
C THR A 197 90.11 42.85 7.84
N VAL A 198 90.34 42.72 9.16
CA VAL A 198 90.83 41.47 9.79
C VAL A 198 90.64 41.50 11.32
N ALA A 199 90.43 40.31 11.92
CA ALA A 199 90.50 40.01 13.37
C ALA A 199 89.46 40.73 14.29
N SER A 200 89.06 40.19 15.44
CA SER A 200 89.17 38.81 15.97
C SER A 200 88.12 38.55 17.05
N SER A 201 87.99 37.28 17.47
CA SER A 201 87.09 36.85 18.55
C SER A 201 87.42 37.46 19.92
N SER A 202 86.44 38.10 20.58
CA SER A 202 86.11 37.83 22.00
C SER A 202 84.89 38.59 22.55
N VAL A 203 84.19 37.88 23.44
CA VAL A 203 83.22 38.31 24.47
C VAL A 203 83.04 39.83 24.68
N SER A 204 81.80 40.30 24.47
CA SER A 204 81.21 41.33 25.32
C SER A 204 79.75 40.98 25.64
N LYS A 205 79.39 40.98 26.93
CA LYS A 205 77.99 40.82 27.35
C LYS A 205 77.34 42.20 27.37
N SER A 206 76.21 42.35 26.67
CA SER A 206 75.38 43.56 26.81
C SER A 206 74.76 43.61 28.22
N PRO A 207 74.78 44.75 28.93
CA PRO A 207 74.11 44.90 30.23
C PRO A 207 72.61 44.57 30.18
N LEU A 208 71.94 44.78 29.04
CA LEU A 208 70.55 44.34 28.87
C LEU A 208 70.40 42.82 28.98
N GLN A 209 71.38 42.03 28.53
CA GLN A 209 71.29 40.57 28.55
C GLN A 209 71.33 40.01 29.97
N ASP A 210 72.21 40.52 30.84
CA ASP A 210 72.24 40.09 32.24
C ASP A 210 71.01 40.62 33.03
N ILE A 211 70.47 41.80 32.69
CA ILE A 211 69.17 42.28 33.22
C ILE A 211 68.02 41.37 32.78
N MET A 212 67.95 40.98 31.50
CA MET A 212 66.95 40.04 30.99
C MET A 212 67.10 38.64 31.61
N ASN A 213 68.33 38.20 31.89
CA ASN A 213 68.61 36.91 32.54
C ASN A 213 68.43 36.94 34.06
N THR A 214 68.17 38.10 34.67
CA THR A 214 67.96 38.20 36.12
C THR A 214 66.66 37.48 36.53
N PRO A 215 66.64 36.64 37.59
CA PRO A 215 65.44 35.88 37.99
C PRO A 215 64.18 36.74 38.19
N LYS A 216 64.30 37.96 38.71
CA LYS A 216 63.16 38.90 38.85
C LYS A 216 62.58 39.35 37.50
N PHE A 217 63.39 39.44 36.44
CA PHE A 217 62.90 39.77 35.09
C PHE A 217 62.25 38.55 34.44
N GLN A 218 62.90 37.38 34.50
CA GLN A 218 62.32 36.13 33.99
C GLN A 218 61.01 35.75 34.69
N MET A 219 60.92 35.93 36.01
CA MET A 219 59.67 35.72 36.76
C MET A 219 58.58 36.71 36.36
N ARG A 220 58.90 37.99 36.09
CA ARG A 220 57.93 38.96 35.55
C ARG A 220 57.50 38.64 34.12
N LYS A 221 58.41 38.14 33.27
CA LYS A 221 58.10 37.66 31.92
C LYS A 221 57.15 36.46 31.98
N MET A 222 57.48 35.46 32.81
CA MET A 222 56.66 34.29 33.08
C MET A 222 55.28 34.66 33.64
N GLN A 223 55.20 35.56 34.62
CA GLN A 223 53.93 36.07 35.16
C GLN A 223 53.08 36.76 34.08
N ARG A 224 53.68 37.58 33.21
CA ARG A 224 52.97 38.19 32.08
C ARG A 224 52.52 37.17 31.04
N GLN A 225 53.26 36.08 30.83
CA GLN A 225 52.82 34.96 30.01
C GLN A 225 51.67 34.20 30.68
N MET A 226 51.76 33.87 31.97
CA MET A 226 50.67 33.21 32.72
C MET A 226 49.38 34.03 32.76
N ILE A 227 49.47 35.36 32.87
CA ILE A 227 48.30 36.25 32.79
C ILE A 227 47.67 36.16 31.39
N LYS A 228 48.46 36.31 30.31
CA LYS A 228 47.96 36.14 28.95
C LYS A 228 47.35 34.75 28.68
N GLU A 229 47.99 33.70 29.20
CA GLU A 229 47.53 32.32 29.08
C GLU A 229 46.21 32.08 29.82
N ARG A 230 46.05 32.72 30.98
CA ARG A 230 44.79 32.71 31.72
C ARG A 230 43.73 33.52 30.98
N ASP A 231 44.01 34.75 30.59
CA ASP A 231 43.04 35.62 29.91
C ASP A 231 42.59 35.04 28.55
N TYR A 232 43.46 34.29 27.86
CA TYR A 232 43.13 33.48 26.69
C TYR A 232 42.21 32.30 27.04
N ARG A 233 42.52 31.55 28.10
CA ARG A 233 41.66 30.46 28.60
C ARG A 233 40.30 30.96 29.07
N ASP A 234 40.25 32.03 29.86
CA ASP A 234 39.03 32.74 30.28
C ASP A 234 38.23 33.23 29.05
N GLY A 235 38.90 33.48 27.92
CA GLY A 235 38.31 33.72 26.61
C GLY A 235 37.65 32.48 25.99
N LEU A 236 38.41 31.38 25.88
CA LEU A 236 37.93 30.10 25.35
C LEU A 236 36.80 29.49 26.21
N GLU A 237 36.89 29.58 27.54
CA GLU A 237 35.84 29.12 28.47
C GLU A 237 34.55 29.94 28.29
N ARG A 238 34.66 31.25 28.02
CA ARG A 238 33.51 32.12 27.73
C ARG A 238 32.90 31.82 26.36
N GLU A 239 33.72 31.57 25.33
CA GLU A 239 33.20 31.15 24.03
C GLU A 239 32.51 29.78 24.15
N LEU A 240 33.14 28.80 24.79
CA LEU A 240 32.58 27.46 25.01
C LEU A 240 31.24 27.54 25.76
N ALA A 241 31.16 28.34 26.83
CA ALA A 241 29.90 28.58 27.54
C ALA A 241 28.82 29.19 26.61
N SER A 242 29.20 30.12 25.72
CA SER A 242 28.28 30.71 24.73
C SER A 242 27.86 29.73 23.62
N LYS A 243 28.72 28.79 23.22
CA LYS A 243 28.31 27.71 22.28
C LYS A 243 27.36 26.74 22.98
N LEU A 244 27.62 26.39 24.25
CA LEU A 244 26.78 25.49 25.04
C LEU A 244 25.38 26.05 25.29
N THR A 245 25.24 27.34 25.60
CA THR A 245 23.90 27.96 25.73
C THR A 245 23.17 28.03 24.39
N LEU A 246 23.86 28.32 23.29
CA LEU A 246 23.28 28.28 21.93
C LEU A 246 22.85 26.85 21.51
N ILE A 247 23.60 25.83 21.92
CA ILE A 247 23.24 24.41 21.71
C ILE A 247 21.97 24.09 22.51
N ALA A 248 21.91 24.40 23.80
CA ALA A 248 20.73 24.16 24.64
C ALA A 248 19.47 24.90 24.12
N GLN A 249 19.63 26.12 23.57
CA GLN A 249 18.55 26.83 22.88
C GLN A 249 18.09 26.10 21.61
N ARG A 250 19.03 25.62 20.78
CA ARG A 250 18.71 24.84 19.57
C ARG A 250 18.04 23.51 19.90
N GLU A 251 18.52 22.79 20.91
CA GLU A 251 17.89 21.57 21.43
C GLU A 251 16.47 21.85 21.93
N THR A 252 16.24 22.96 22.62
CA THR A 252 14.89 23.40 23.04
C THR A 252 13.97 23.65 21.84
N CYS A 253 14.47 24.33 20.79
CA CYS A 253 13.71 24.55 19.56
C CYS A 253 13.43 23.24 18.81
N ILE A 254 14.41 22.32 18.75
CA ILE A 254 14.24 20.98 18.15
C ILE A 254 13.16 20.20 18.91
N ASN A 255 13.19 20.19 20.24
CA ASN A 255 12.18 19.52 21.06
C ASN A 255 10.77 20.11 20.87
N GLN A 256 10.65 21.44 20.69
CA GLN A 256 9.37 22.08 20.37
C GLN A 256 8.85 21.72 18.96
N LEU A 257 9.75 21.64 17.96
CA LEU A 257 9.40 21.20 16.62
C LEU A 257 9.03 19.71 16.58
N GLN A 258 9.75 18.87 17.33
CA GLN A 258 9.48 17.45 17.48
C GLN A 258 8.10 17.24 18.12
N TYR A 259 7.79 17.92 19.23
CA TYR A 259 6.46 17.87 19.84
C TYR A 259 5.33 18.31 18.90
N ARG A 260 5.54 19.38 18.11
CA ARG A 260 4.56 19.80 17.08
C ARG A 260 4.38 18.77 15.98
N LEU A 261 5.48 18.16 15.52
CA LEU A 261 5.48 17.17 14.45
C LEU A 261 4.85 15.85 14.91
N ASP A 262 5.05 15.45 16.16
CA ASP A 262 4.40 14.27 16.73
C ASP A 262 2.92 14.51 17.06
N LYS A 263 2.55 15.71 17.52
CA LYS A 263 1.13 16.11 17.63
C LYS A 263 0.41 16.16 16.27
N LEU A 264 1.07 16.66 15.22
CA LEU A 264 0.51 16.64 13.85
C LEU A 264 0.36 15.22 13.30
N LYS A 265 1.20 14.25 13.72
CA LYS A 265 0.96 12.83 13.42
C LYS A 265 -0.24 12.29 14.16
N GLU A 266 -0.39 12.62 15.45
CA GLU A 266 -1.53 12.20 16.29
C GLU A 266 -2.84 12.70 15.68
N GLU A 267 -2.92 13.99 15.33
CA GLU A 267 -4.04 14.61 14.63
C GLU A 267 -4.32 13.96 13.27
N HIS A 268 -3.30 13.68 12.46
CA HIS A 268 -3.47 12.95 11.18
C HIS A 268 -3.94 11.50 11.40
N THR A 269 -3.46 10.80 12.43
CA THR A 269 -3.92 9.43 12.71
C THR A 269 -5.36 9.39 13.19
N ASP A 270 -5.81 10.40 13.92
CA ASP A 270 -7.22 10.55 14.34
C ASP A 270 -8.11 10.89 13.13
N GLU A 271 -7.69 11.79 12.24
CA GLU A 271 -8.39 12.07 10.98
C GLU A 271 -8.50 10.82 10.09
N GLU A 272 -7.40 10.07 9.94
CA GLU A 272 -7.34 8.83 9.16
C GLU A 272 -8.16 7.68 9.81
N GLN A 273 -8.28 7.68 11.14
CA GLN A 273 -9.18 6.80 11.89
C GLN A 273 -10.66 7.15 11.64
N VAL A 274 -11.03 8.42 11.70
CA VAL A 274 -12.40 8.89 11.40
C VAL A 274 -12.77 8.58 9.94
N ILE A 275 -11.85 8.76 8.99
CA ILE A 275 -12.07 8.40 7.58
C ILE A 275 -12.28 6.88 7.43
N ARG A 276 -11.48 6.04 8.11
CA ARG A 276 -11.71 4.58 8.15
C ARG A 276 -13.09 4.23 8.71
N GLU A 277 -13.50 4.86 9.80
CA GLU A 277 -14.79 4.60 10.43
C GLU A 277 -15.97 5.01 9.52
N GLN A 278 -15.87 6.15 8.82
CA GLN A 278 -16.84 6.56 7.81
C GLN A 278 -16.90 5.58 6.61
N ILE A 279 -15.76 5.08 6.13
CA ILE A 279 -15.70 4.07 5.06
C ILE A 279 -16.38 2.77 5.51
N ASN A 280 -16.10 2.29 6.73
CA ASN A 280 -16.74 1.10 7.30
C ASN A 280 -18.26 1.29 7.49
N GLU A 281 -18.71 2.49 7.88
CA GLU A 281 -20.13 2.81 8.01
C GLU A 281 -20.82 2.85 6.63
N LEU A 282 -20.15 3.39 5.60
CA LEU A 282 -20.65 3.37 4.22
C LEU A 282 -20.67 1.95 3.64
N GLU A 283 -19.66 1.12 3.91
CA GLU A 283 -19.62 -0.28 3.47
C GLU A 283 -20.72 -1.12 4.14
N THR A 284 -20.95 -0.96 5.44
CA THR A 284 -22.05 -1.65 6.15
C THR A 284 -23.44 -1.16 5.69
N LYS A 285 -23.61 0.14 5.42
CA LYS A 285 -24.81 0.68 4.75
C LYS A 285 -25.01 0.08 3.35
N ASN A 286 -23.94 0.01 2.54
CA ASN A 286 -23.99 -0.55 1.19
C ASN A 286 -24.33 -2.05 1.20
N ASN A 287 -23.71 -2.84 2.08
CA ASN A 287 -24.03 -4.26 2.28
C ASN A 287 -25.49 -4.46 2.75
N THR A 288 -26.01 -3.57 3.60
CA THR A 288 -27.42 -3.58 4.02
C THR A 288 -28.36 -3.26 2.85
N LEU A 289 -28.04 -2.28 2.02
CA LEU A 289 -28.79 -1.95 0.80
C LEU A 289 -28.75 -3.10 -0.22
N GLN A 290 -27.59 -3.73 -0.42
CA GLN A 290 -27.43 -4.87 -1.33
C GLN A 290 -28.26 -6.08 -0.86
N MET A 291 -28.28 -6.37 0.45
CA MET A 291 -29.15 -7.40 1.02
C MET A 291 -30.64 -7.08 0.80
N ARG A 292 -31.05 -5.84 1.05
CA ARG A 292 -32.45 -5.39 0.87
C ARG A 292 -32.86 -5.41 -0.61
N PHE A 293 -31.96 -5.09 -1.53
CA PHE A 293 -32.16 -5.20 -2.98
C PHE A 293 -32.28 -6.67 -3.43
N ASN A 294 -31.42 -7.55 -2.93
CA ASN A 294 -31.50 -8.99 -3.19
C ASN A 294 -32.82 -9.59 -2.67
N GLU A 295 -33.30 -9.12 -1.51
CA GLU A 295 -34.58 -9.55 -0.94
C GLU A 295 -35.79 -9.02 -1.73
N MET A 296 -35.79 -7.75 -2.17
CA MET A 296 -36.81 -7.26 -3.10
C MET A 296 -36.79 -7.99 -4.45
N LEU A 297 -35.61 -8.34 -4.98
CA LEU A 297 -35.49 -9.18 -6.18
C LEU A 297 -36.08 -10.59 -5.97
N LYS A 298 -35.94 -11.16 -4.78
CA LYS A 298 -36.60 -12.43 -4.42
C LYS A 298 -38.11 -12.25 -4.36
N GLN A 299 -38.61 -11.28 -3.60
CA GLN A 299 -40.04 -10.98 -3.51
C GLN A 299 -40.67 -10.71 -4.88
N ASN A 300 -39.96 -10.02 -5.79
CA ASN A 300 -40.43 -9.78 -7.15
C ASN A 300 -40.50 -11.06 -8.01
N LYS A 301 -39.54 -11.98 -7.87
CA LYS A 301 -39.62 -13.33 -8.48
C LYS A 301 -40.77 -14.15 -7.92
N ASP A 302 -40.96 -14.12 -6.60
CA ASP A 302 -42.02 -14.85 -5.91
C ASP A 302 -43.40 -14.31 -6.36
N LEU A 303 -43.58 -12.98 -6.40
CA LEU A 303 -44.77 -12.31 -6.96
C LEU A 303 -44.99 -12.60 -8.44
N LYS A 304 -43.93 -12.70 -9.25
CA LYS A 304 -44.06 -13.12 -10.65
C LYS A 304 -44.54 -14.57 -10.75
N SER A 305 -44.09 -15.46 -9.87
CA SER A 305 -44.55 -16.85 -9.85
C SER A 305 -46.02 -17.00 -9.42
N THR A 306 -46.49 -16.19 -8.46
CA THR A 306 -47.89 -16.18 -8.04
C THR A 306 -48.79 -15.50 -9.06
N SER A 307 -48.32 -14.44 -9.73
CA SER A 307 -48.99 -13.82 -10.88
C SER A 307 -49.18 -14.84 -12.02
N SER A 308 -48.11 -15.53 -12.45
CA SER A 308 -48.20 -16.60 -13.46
C SER A 308 -48.88 -17.90 -12.97
N LEU A 309 -49.34 -17.96 -11.71
CA LEU A 309 -50.23 -19.00 -11.18
C LEU A 309 -51.69 -18.53 -11.19
N MET A 310 -51.94 -17.28 -10.79
CA MET A 310 -53.26 -16.64 -10.90
C MET A 310 -53.71 -16.51 -12.35
N GLU A 311 -52.82 -16.15 -13.27
CA GLU A 311 -53.07 -16.07 -14.71
C GLU A 311 -53.62 -17.40 -15.25
N ARG A 312 -52.90 -18.50 -15.04
CA ARG A 312 -53.38 -19.86 -15.38
C ARG A 312 -54.67 -20.25 -14.66
N LYS A 313 -54.89 -19.83 -13.41
CA LYS A 313 -56.14 -20.12 -12.70
C LYS A 313 -57.32 -19.29 -13.24
N VAL A 314 -57.07 -18.09 -13.76
CA VAL A 314 -58.06 -17.29 -14.51
C VAL A 314 -58.36 -17.92 -15.86
N ASP A 315 -57.36 -18.46 -16.57
CA ASP A 315 -57.58 -19.24 -17.80
C ASP A 315 -58.46 -20.47 -17.52
N GLU A 316 -58.07 -21.29 -16.53
CA GLU A 316 -58.86 -22.47 -16.09
C GLU A 316 -60.31 -22.09 -15.73
N LEU A 317 -60.51 -21.02 -14.94
CA LEU A 317 -61.85 -20.54 -14.56
C LEU A 317 -62.64 -19.92 -15.73
N THR A 318 -61.95 -19.45 -16.78
CA THR A 318 -62.58 -18.93 -18.00
C THR A 318 -63.06 -20.08 -18.87
N ASP A 319 -62.25 -21.14 -19.03
CA ASP A 319 -62.66 -22.37 -19.70
C ASP A 319 -63.80 -23.09 -18.95
N GLU A 320 -63.72 -23.19 -17.61
CA GLU A 320 -64.81 -23.71 -16.77
C GLU A 320 -66.11 -22.91 -16.95
N ASN A 321 -66.05 -21.57 -16.94
CA ASN A 321 -67.22 -20.72 -17.22
C ASN A 321 -67.72 -20.87 -18.67
N GLY A 322 -66.84 -21.05 -19.64
CA GLY A 322 -67.19 -21.30 -21.04
C GLY A 322 -67.93 -22.63 -21.22
N ALA A 323 -67.47 -23.68 -20.53
CA ALA A 323 -68.12 -24.98 -20.48
C ALA A 323 -69.49 -24.90 -19.78
N LEU A 324 -69.55 -24.31 -18.58
CA LEU A 324 -70.80 -24.11 -17.83
C LEU A 324 -71.83 -23.26 -18.59
N SER A 325 -71.41 -22.17 -19.24
CA SER A 325 -72.27 -21.33 -20.09
C SER A 325 -72.78 -22.06 -21.34
N SER A 326 -72.05 -23.07 -21.80
CA SER A 326 -72.46 -23.92 -22.93
C SER A 326 -73.40 -25.03 -22.47
N GLN A 327 -73.15 -25.64 -21.31
CA GLN A 327 -74.05 -26.59 -20.66
C GLN A 327 -75.38 -25.95 -20.24
N MET A 328 -75.35 -24.70 -19.74
CA MET A 328 -76.53 -23.92 -19.41
C MET A 328 -77.38 -23.63 -20.65
N ARG A 329 -76.77 -23.15 -21.75
CA ARG A 329 -77.47 -22.97 -23.03
C ARG A 329 -78.05 -24.27 -23.58
N ALA A 330 -77.36 -25.39 -23.45
CA ALA A 330 -77.89 -26.70 -23.83
C ALA A 330 -79.08 -27.12 -22.93
N SER A 331 -79.02 -26.87 -21.63
CA SER A 331 -80.10 -27.14 -20.67
C SER A 331 -81.34 -26.28 -20.95
N GLU A 332 -81.17 -24.98 -21.23
CA GLU A 332 -82.26 -24.10 -21.63
C GLU A 332 -82.84 -24.46 -23.00
N LEU A 333 -82.01 -24.83 -23.97
CA LEU A 333 -82.47 -25.30 -25.28
C LEU A 333 -83.27 -26.61 -25.16
N ASN A 334 -82.85 -27.53 -24.29
CA ASN A 334 -83.59 -28.76 -24.00
C ASN A 334 -84.93 -28.45 -23.31
N LYS A 335 -84.97 -27.54 -22.32
CA LYS A 335 -86.22 -27.09 -21.70
C LYS A 335 -87.16 -26.40 -22.70
N ALA A 336 -86.63 -25.54 -23.57
CA ALA A 336 -87.41 -24.87 -24.60
C ALA A 336 -87.94 -25.86 -25.65
N THR A 337 -87.18 -26.92 -25.96
CA THR A 337 -87.61 -28.00 -26.85
C THR A 337 -88.72 -28.83 -26.21
N ALA A 338 -88.57 -29.25 -24.96
CA ALA A 338 -89.61 -29.98 -24.23
C ALA A 338 -90.89 -29.15 -24.03
N LEU A 339 -90.77 -27.84 -23.76
CA LEU A 339 -91.92 -26.92 -23.69
C LEU A 339 -92.60 -26.75 -25.06
N LYS A 340 -91.83 -26.71 -26.16
CA LYS A 340 -92.37 -26.69 -27.52
C LYS A 340 -93.09 -27.99 -27.85
N GLU A 341 -92.53 -29.14 -27.48
CA GLU A 341 -93.12 -30.46 -27.68
C GLU A 341 -94.45 -30.58 -26.91
N LEU A 342 -94.46 -30.26 -25.61
CA LEU A 342 -95.67 -30.19 -24.79
C LEU A 342 -96.71 -29.21 -25.37
N LEU A 343 -96.28 -28.08 -25.92
CA LEU A 343 -97.19 -27.13 -26.58
C LEU A 343 -97.74 -27.68 -27.89
N THR A 344 -96.96 -28.42 -28.69
CA THR A 344 -97.47 -29.11 -29.88
C THR A 344 -98.42 -30.26 -29.55
N GLU A 345 -98.19 -30.98 -28.45
CA GLU A 345 -99.15 -31.96 -27.93
C GLU A 345 -100.45 -31.27 -27.47
N GLN A 346 -100.37 -30.16 -26.73
CA GLN A 346 -101.55 -29.36 -26.39
C GLN A 346 -102.28 -28.83 -27.63
N ILE A 347 -101.56 -28.40 -28.67
CA ILE A 347 -102.17 -27.96 -29.94
C ILE A 347 -102.86 -29.13 -30.64
N GLN A 348 -102.28 -30.33 -30.68
CA GLN A 348 -102.94 -31.52 -31.22
C GLN A 348 -104.17 -31.94 -30.40
N ILE A 349 -104.08 -31.90 -29.07
CA ILE A 349 -105.21 -32.17 -28.16
C ILE A 349 -106.32 -31.14 -28.35
N LEU A 350 -105.98 -29.86 -28.55
CA LEU A 350 -106.94 -28.80 -28.83
C LEU A 350 -107.54 -28.93 -30.23
N GLN A 351 -106.76 -29.29 -31.26
CA GLN A 351 -107.28 -29.58 -32.60
C GLN A 351 -108.22 -30.79 -32.60
N GLY A 352 -107.88 -31.86 -31.87
CA GLY A 352 -108.76 -33.00 -31.68
C GLY A 352 -110.05 -32.64 -30.95
N LYS A 353 -109.96 -31.83 -29.87
CA LYS A 353 -111.14 -31.30 -29.17
C LYS A 353 -111.99 -30.38 -30.05
N ILE A 354 -111.37 -29.52 -30.87
CA ILE A 354 -112.07 -28.66 -31.83
C ILE A 354 -112.79 -29.53 -32.86
N SER A 355 -112.17 -30.55 -33.43
CA SER A 355 -112.84 -31.49 -34.35
C SER A 355 -114.03 -32.19 -33.68
N CYS A 356 -113.90 -32.66 -32.44
CA CYS A 356 -115.02 -33.25 -31.71
C CYS A 356 -116.15 -32.24 -31.43
N LEU A 357 -115.80 -31.00 -31.08
CA LEU A 357 -116.76 -29.91 -30.85
C LEU A 357 -117.41 -29.41 -32.14
N GLU A 358 -116.72 -29.46 -33.28
CA GLU A 358 -117.27 -29.16 -34.61
C GLU A 358 -118.23 -30.28 -35.04
N ASP A 359 -117.91 -31.55 -34.79
CA ASP A 359 -118.84 -32.68 -34.97
C ASP A 359 -120.06 -32.58 -34.02
N GLU A 360 -119.88 -32.15 -32.77
CA GLU A 360 -120.99 -31.89 -31.83
C GLU A 360 -121.83 -30.68 -32.23
N LEU A 361 -121.24 -29.57 -32.68
CA LEU A 361 -121.95 -28.37 -33.09
C LEU A 361 -122.67 -28.56 -34.45
N SER A 362 -122.13 -29.41 -35.33
CA SER A 362 -122.82 -29.90 -36.53
C SER A 362 -124.06 -30.75 -36.18
N ARG A 363 -124.03 -31.48 -35.05
CA ARG A 363 -125.20 -32.23 -34.51
C ARG A 363 -126.17 -31.34 -33.72
N ALA A 364 -125.69 -30.32 -33.03
CA ALA A 364 -126.47 -29.42 -32.18
C ALA A 364 -127.12 -28.23 -32.92
N SER A 365 -127.07 -28.21 -34.26
CA SER A 365 -127.73 -27.19 -35.08
C SER A 365 -129.23 -27.45 -35.32
N MET A 366 -129.81 -28.45 -34.65
CA MET A 366 -131.25 -28.78 -34.66
C MET A 366 -131.78 -29.00 -33.23
N GLU A 367 -133.06 -28.66 -33.05
CA GLU A 367 -133.92 -28.90 -31.87
C GLU A 367 -133.70 -28.03 -30.60
N GLU A 368 -134.41 -26.90 -30.61
CA GLU A 368 -135.22 -26.25 -29.56
C GLU A 368 -135.12 -26.63 -28.05
N VAL A 369 -135.11 -25.57 -27.23
CA VAL A 369 -135.95 -25.32 -26.03
C VAL A 369 -135.98 -26.34 -24.88
N GLY A 370 -135.53 -25.89 -23.69
CA GLY A 370 -135.84 -26.54 -22.41
C GLY A 370 -135.54 -25.65 -21.20
N GLU A 371 -136.41 -25.67 -20.18
CA GLU A 371 -136.29 -24.87 -18.95
C GLU A 371 -135.80 -25.69 -17.73
N ASN A 372 -135.52 -24.97 -16.62
CA ASN A 372 -135.91 -25.35 -15.23
C ASN A 372 -134.90 -26.03 -14.25
N MET A 373 -134.20 -25.17 -13.48
CA MET A 373 -134.11 -25.17 -11.99
C MET A 373 -133.39 -26.27 -11.14
N GLY A 374 -132.19 -25.91 -10.63
CA GLY A 374 -131.77 -26.07 -9.21
C GLY A 374 -131.16 -27.41 -8.73
N PRO A 375 -130.76 -27.55 -7.43
CA PRO A 375 -130.64 -26.52 -6.38
C PRO A 375 -129.34 -26.54 -5.52
N VAL A 376 -128.83 -25.33 -5.25
CA VAL A 376 -128.27 -24.82 -3.96
C VAL A 376 -128.00 -25.82 -2.81
N ILE A 377 -126.75 -26.30 -2.68
CA ILE A 377 -126.15 -26.75 -1.38
C ILE A 377 -124.71 -26.24 -1.20
N GLU A 378 -123.92 -26.11 -2.27
CA GLU A 378 -122.44 -25.93 -2.20
C GLU A 378 -121.96 -24.54 -1.69
N ARG A 379 -122.87 -23.58 -1.48
CA ARG A 379 -122.51 -22.16 -1.32
C ARG A 379 -121.69 -21.86 -0.05
N GLU A 380 -121.93 -22.53 1.06
CA GLU A 380 -121.18 -22.28 2.32
C GLU A 380 -119.77 -22.90 2.31
N MET A 381 -119.59 -24.01 1.60
CA MET A 381 -118.23 -24.56 1.35
C MET A 381 -117.43 -23.59 0.48
N PHE A 382 -117.99 -23.10 -0.61
CA PHE A 382 -117.30 -22.10 -1.43
C PHE A 382 -117.10 -20.77 -0.69
N GLU A 383 -118.02 -20.30 0.13
CA GLU A 383 -117.83 -19.06 0.92
C GLU A 383 -116.68 -19.20 1.94
N THR A 384 -116.56 -20.35 2.62
CA THR A 384 -115.45 -20.60 3.56
C THR A 384 -114.11 -20.82 2.85
N GLU A 385 -114.10 -21.50 1.70
CA GLU A 385 -112.91 -21.65 0.87
C GLU A 385 -112.46 -20.33 0.22
N ILE A 386 -113.39 -19.51 -0.28
CA ILE A 386 -113.13 -18.16 -0.80
C ILE A 386 -112.50 -17.28 0.28
N ASN A 387 -113.00 -17.30 1.52
CA ASN A 387 -112.40 -16.52 2.60
C ASN A 387 -111.01 -17.06 3.02
N SER A 388 -110.78 -18.37 2.98
CA SER A 388 -109.46 -18.99 3.20
C SER A 388 -108.45 -18.59 2.11
N LEU A 389 -108.87 -18.66 0.83
CA LEU A 389 -108.07 -18.25 -0.32
C LEU A 389 -107.81 -16.74 -0.34
N LYS A 390 -108.79 -15.92 0.04
CA LYS A 390 -108.65 -14.47 0.19
C LYS A 390 -107.61 -14.12 1.24
N ASN A 391 -107.67 -14.73 2.43
CA ASN A 391 -106.67 -14.50 3.49
C ASN A 391 -105.26 -14.95 3.06
N LYS A 392 -105.14 -16.05 2.31
CA LYS A 392 -103.87 -16.49 1.70
C LYS A 392 -103.37 -15.50 0.64
N LEU A 393 -104.25 -14.99 -0.21
CA LEU A 393 -103.94 -13.98 -1.23
C LEU A 393 -103.49 -12.66 -0.61
N GLU A 394 -104.16 -12.20 0.45
CA GLU A 394 -103.82 -10.97 1.17
C GLU A 394 -102.46 -11.11 1.91
N SER A 395 -102.16 -12.31 2.43
CA SER A 395 -100.84 -12.65 2.96
C SER A 395 -99.72 -12.69 1.90
N THR A 396 -99.97 -13.29 0.72
CA THR A 396 -98.98 -13.32 -0.37
C THR A 396 -98.79 -11.95 -1.01
N VAL A 397 -99.84 -11.13 -1.11
CA VAL A 397 -99.76 -9.71 -1.53
C VAL A 397 -98.95 -8.90 -0.52
N SER A 398 -99.14 -9.12 0.78
CA SER A 398 -98.33 -8.46 1.83
C SER A 398 -96.85 -8.84 1.74
N SER A 399 -96.56 -10.14 1.54
CA SER A 399 -95.19 -10.65 1.33
C SER A 399 -94.56 -10.08 0.05
N LEU A 400 -95.32 -10.00 -1.04
CA LEU A 400 -94.89 -9.36 -2.29
C LEU A 400 -94.60 -7.87 -2.09
N LYS A 401 -95.41 -7.15 -1.29
CA LYS A 401 -95.19 -5.73 -1.01
C LYS A 401 -93.91 -5.48 -0.21
N ILE A 402 -93.56 -6.39 0.70
CA ILE A 402 -92.28 -6.35 1.42
C ILE A 402 -91.12 -6.61 0.45
N ALA A 403 -91.21 -7.65 -0.40
CA ALA A 403 -90.20 -7.96 -1.39
C ALA A 403 -90.01 -6.85 -2.44
N GLU A 404 -91.08 -6.17 -2.85
CA GLU A 404 -91.04 -5.02 -3.78
C GLU A 404 -90.27 -3.83 -3.17
N VAL A 405 -90.48 -3.54 -1.87
CA VAL A 405 -89.71 -2.53 -1.14
C VAL A 405 -88.25 -2.94 -0.98
N GLU A 406 -87.96 -4.22 -0.72
CA GLU A 406 -86.58 -4.72 -0.59
C GLU A 406 -85.83 -4.69 -1.92
N ILE A 407 -86.51 -4.98 -3.04
CA ILE A 407 -85.96 -4.87 -4.40
C ILE A 407 -85.62 -3.41 -4.72
N GLU A 408 -86.53 -2.48 -4.43
CA GLU A 408 -86.28 -1.06 -4.73
C GLU A 408 -85.17 -0.48 -3.84
N ALA A 409 -85.06 -0.90 -2.57
CA ALA A 409 -83.93 -0.56 -1.69
C ALA A 409 -82.59 -1.12 -2.19
N LYS A 410 -82.56 -2.37 -2.67
CA LYS A 410 -81.34 -2.96 -3.28
C LYS A 410 -80.96 -2.28 -4.60
N LYS A 411 -81.94 -1.83 -5.37
CA LYS A 411 -81.77 -1.05 -6.61
C LYS A 411 -81.24 0.37 -6.34
N GLN A 412 -81.72 1.02 -5.28
CA GLN A 412 -81.17 2.28 -4.75
C GLN A 412 -79.69 2.13 -4.39
N HIS A 413 -79.32 1.12 -3.58
CA HIS A 413 -77.92 0.86 -3.24
C HIS A 413 -77.06 0.49 -4.45
N LEU A 414 -77.59 -0.24 -5.44
CA LEU A 414 -76.85 -0.56 -6.66
C LEU A 414 -76.50 0.70 -7.46
N ALA A 415 -77.42 1.68 -7.52
CA ALA A 415 -77.16 2.98 -8.14
C ALA A 415 -76.11 3.80 -7.36
N GLU A 416 -76.16 3.78 -6.03
CA GLU A 416 -75.15 4.42 -5.16
C GLU A 416 -73.75 3.82 -5.37
N TYR A 417 -73.64 2.48 -5.48
CA TYR A 417 -72.40 1.79 -5.83
C TYR A 417 -71.90 2.13 -7.23
N GLN A 418 -72.78 2.30 -8.22
CA GLN A 418 -72.39 2.75 -9.55
C GLN A 418 -71.88 4.20 -9.55
N GLU A 419 -72.55 5.10 -8.82
CA GLU A 419 -72.13 6.50 -8.71
C GLU A 419 -70.74 6.61 -8.03
N GLU A 420 -70.52 5.88 -6.94
CA GLU A 420 -69.22 5.83 -6.26
C GLU A 420 -68.12 5.23 -7.15
N MET A 421 -68.43 4.17 -7.90
CA MET A 421 -67.48 3.59 -8.87
C MET A 421 -67.10 4.60 -9.97
N THR A 422 -68.04 5.42 -10.45
CA THR A 422 -67.72 6.49 -11.42
C THR A 422 -66.85 7.59 -10.82
N LYS A 423 -67.10 8.02 -9.57
CA LYS A 423 -66.27 9.00 -8.86
C LYS A 423 -64.83 8.49 -8.68
N GLN A 424 -64.66 7.23 -8.31
CA GLN A 424 -63.33 6.62 -8.17
C GLN A 424 -62.62 6.47 -9.52
N MET A 425 -63.36 6.15 -10.60
CA MET A 425 -62.77 6.12 -11.95
C MET A 425 -62.29 7.50 -12.41
N ASP A 426 -63.08 8.55 -12.22
CA ASP A 426 -62.68 9.91 -12.60
C ASP A 426 -61.52 10.44 -11.72
N LEU A 427 -61.49 10.09 -10.42
CA LEU A 427 -60.35 10.40 -9.54
C LEU A 427 -59.07 9.70 -10.00
N LEU A 428 -59.12 8.41 -10.34
CA LEU A 428 -57.99 7.67 -10.92
C LEU A 428 -57.53 8.27 -12.25
N LYS A 429 -58.46 8.76 -13.07
CA LYS A 429 -58.18 9.41 -14.35
C LYS A 429 -57.49 10.77 -14.17
N GLN A 430 -57.89 11.54 -13.15
CA GLN A 430 -57.23 12.79 -12.75
C GLN A 430 -55.82 12.55 -12.17
N GLN A 431 -55.67 11.54 -11.30
CA GLN A 431 -54.37 11.12 -10.77
C GLN A 431 -53.43 10.66 -11.91
N LYS A 432 -53.97 9.94 -12.89
CA LYS A 432 -53.22 9.55 -14.09
C LYS A 432 -52.69 10.77 -14.85
N SER A 433 -53.52 11.76 -15.17
CA SER A 433 -53.05 12.96 -15.89
C SER A 433 -52.00 13.74 -15.10
N GLN A 434 -52.14 13.85 -13.77
CA GLN A 434 -51.13 14.49 -12.91
C GLN A 434 -49.81 13.70 -12.87
N ALA A 435 -49.85 12.38 -12.98
CA ALA A 435 -48.66 11.55 -13.09
C ALA A 435 -47.98 11.72 -14.46
N GLU A 436 -48.75 11.78 -15.55
CA GLU A 436 -48.24 12.04 -16.91
C GLU A 436 -47.59 13.44 -17.02
N GLU A 437 -48.22 14.48 -16.47
CA GLU A 437 -47.64 15.83 -16.36
C GLU A 437 -46.34 15.85 -15.52
N MET A 438 -46.29 15.14 -14.38
CA MET A 438 -45.07 15.03 -13.56
C MET A 438 -43.95 14.25 -14.25
N ILE A 439 -44.27 13.28 -15.11
CA ILE A 439 -43.26 12.55 -15.90
C ILE A 439 -42.68 13.49 -16.95
N GLN A 440 -43.53 14.15 -17.75
CA GLN A 440 -43.08 15.09 -18.77
C GLN A 440 -42.25 16.24 -18.20
N ALA A 441 -42.64 16.80 -17.05
CA ALA A 441 -41.87 17.84 -16.37
C ALA A 441 -40.51 17.36 -15.85
N LYS A 442 -40.40 16.08 -15.45
CA LYS A 442 -39.12 15.47 -15.06
C LYS A 442 -38.22 15.19 -16.25
N ASP A 443 -38.78 14.68 -17.35
CA ASP A 443 -38.05 14.42 -18.58
C ASP A 443 -37.48 15.73 -19.15
N GLU A 444 -38.28 16.81 -19.14
CA GLU A 444 -37.81 18.16 -19.49
C GLU A 444 -36.67 18.69 -18.61
N ILE A 445 -36.67 18.39 -17.31
CA ILE A 445 -35.58 18.77 -16.39
C ILE A 445 -34.34 17.90 -16.65
N LEU A 446 -34.53 16.61 -16.93
CA LEU A 446 -33.46 15.66 -17.20
C LEU A 446 -32.76 16.00 -18.53
N ASP A 447 -33.50 16.37 -19.57
CA ASP A 447 -32.94 16.89 -20.84
C ASP A 447 -32.14 18.19 -20.62
N LYS A 448 -32.64 19.12 -19.79
CA LYS A 448 -31.94 20.37 -19.45
C LYS A 448 -30.62 20.10 -18.73
N LEU A 449 -30.63 19.22 -17.71
CA LEU A 449 -29.43 18.79 -16.99
C LEU A 449 -28.46 18.02 -17.89
N GLN A 450 -28.96 17.12 -18.74
CA GLN A 450 -28.14 16.34 -19.67
C GLN A 450 -27.48 17.25 -20.72
N LYS A 451 -28.17 18.30 -21.16
CA LYS A 451 -27.61 19.35 -22.01
C LYS A 451 -26.53 20.16 -21.27
N GLU A 452 -26.80 20.63 -20.07
CA GLU A 452 -25.83 21.42 -19.28
C GLU A 452 -24.55 20.62 -18.96
N ILE A 453 -24.69 19.34 -18.60
CA ILE A 453 -23.56 18.40 -18.43
C ILE A 453 -22.75 18.24 -19.72
N ASN A 454 -23.40 18.22 -20.89
CA ASN A 454 -22.71 18.14 -22.18
C ASN A 454 -22.01 19.46 -22.54
N GLU A 455 -22.61 20.61 -22.25
CA GLU A 455 -22.00 21.93 -22.46
C GLU A 455 -20.77 22.12 -21.55
N GLN A 456 -20.87 21.77 -20.26
CA GLN A 456 -19.72 21.78 -19.33
C GLN A 456 -18.61 20.81 -19.77
N ARG A 457 -18.95 19.63 -20.30
CA ARG A 457 -17.97 18.68 -20.86
C ARG A 457 -17.22 19.25 -22.07
N VAL A 458 -17.89 19.99 -22.95
CA VAL A 458 -17.24 20.63 -24.10
C VAL A 458 -16.25 21.69 -23.63
N VAL A 459 -16.65 22.58 -22.71
CA VAL A 459 -15.78 23.64 -22.17
C VAL A 459 -14.54 23.05 -21.49
N LEU A 460 -14.71 22.06 -20.60
CA LEU A 460 -13.57 21.38 -19.96
C LEU A 460 -12.65 20.68 -20.97
N GLN A 461 -13.19 20.18 -22.09
CA GLN A 461 -12.40 19.52 -23.12
C GLN A 461 -11.66 20.52 -24.03
N GLU A 462 -12.17 21.75 -24.20
CA GLU A 462 -11.42 22.86 -24.80
C GLU A 462 -10.32 23.35 -23.85
N GLU A 463 -10.60 23.56 -22.55
CA GLU A 463 -9.57 23.94 -21.57
C GLU A 463 -8.41 22.93 -21.49
N ILE A 464 -8.72 21.62 -21.48
CA ILE A 464 -7.70 20.56 -21.51
C ILE A 464 -6.86 20.63 -22.80
N GLN A 465 -7.46 20.95 -23.94
CA GLN A 465 -6.76 21.06 -25.22
C GLN A 465 -5.86 22.31 -25.27
N ASP A 466 -6.31 23.44 -24.73
CA ASP A 466 -5.53 24.67 -24.64
C ASP A 466 -4.36 24.55 -23.65
N LEU A 467 -4.59 23.96 -22.47
CA LEU A 467 -3.53 23.64 -21.50
C LEU A 467 -2.47 22.71 -22.11
N LYS A 468 -2.89 21.74 -22.92
CA LYS A 468 -2.00 20.83 -23.63
C LYS A 468 -1.16 21.55 -24.70
N LEU A 469 -1.75 22.48 -25.45
CA LEU A 469 -1.04 23.33 -26.42
C LEU A 469 -0.04 24.28 -25.73
N GLN A 470 -0.39 24.82 -24.56
CA GLN A 470 0.54 25.61 -23.75
C GLN A 470 1.71 24.76 -23.23
N LEU A 471 1.46 23.53 -22.78
CA LEU A 471 2.50 22.62 -22.30
C LEU A 471 3.45 22.19 -23.43
N GLU A 472 2.93 21.88 -24.62
CA GLU A 472 3.72 21.59 -25.83
C GLU A 472 4.60 22.79 -26.23
N LYS A 473 4.05 24.01 -26.19
CA LYS A 473 4.81 25.26 -26.45
C LYS A 473 5.92 25.49 -25.43
N VAL A 474 5.69 25.22 -24.14
CA VAL A 474 6.71 25.31 -23.08
C VAL A 474 7.80 24.24 -23.27
N GLU A 475 7.45 23.02 -23.66
CA GLU A 475 8.43 21.96 -23.96
C GLU A 475 9.26 22.28 -25.21
N GLN A 476 8.65 22.90 -26.24
CA GLN A 476 9.38 23.42 -27.40
C GLN A 476 10.35 24.55 -27.01
N GLN A 477 9.92 25.52 -26.20
CA GLN A 477 10.82 26.58 -25.70
C GLN A 477 11.96 26.03 -24.83
N LYS A 478 11.68 25.02 -24.00
CA LYS A 478 12.68 24.31 -23.18
C LYS A 478 13.70 23.55 -24.03
N THR A 479 13.28 22.90 -25.11
CA THR A 479 14.20 22.21 -26.04
C THR A 479 15.01 23.18 -26.90
N GLU A 480 14.47 24.34 -27.28
CA GLU A 480 15.24 25.44 -27.86
C GLU A 480 16.28 26.00 -26.88
N GLN A 481 15.92 26.24 -25.61
CA GLN A 481 16.88 26.71 -24.61
C GLN A 481 17.98 25.67 -24.34
N MET A 482 17.61 24.39 -24.23
CA MET A 482 18.57 23.30 -24.05
C MET A 482 19.57 23.21 -25.22
N THR A 483 19.10 23.30 -26.46
CA THR A 483 19.96 23.25 -27.65
C THR A 483 20.85 24.50 -27.77
N ARG A 484 20.36 25.70 -27.46
CA ARG A 484 21.20 26.92 -27.36
C ARG A 484 22.27 26.81 -26.28
N LEU A 485 21.91 26.33 -25.08
CA LEU A 485 22.88 26.10 -23.99
C LEU A 485 23.94 25.08 -24.40
N GLN A 486 23.55 24.00 -25.08
CA GLN A 486 24.49 22.97 -25.52
C GLN A 486 25.41 23.45 -26.67
N GLN A 487 24.93 24.37 -27.53
CA GLN A 487 25.78 25.10 -28.48
C GLN A 487 26.78 26.02 -27.78
N HIS A 488 26.36 26.77 -26.75
CA HIS A 488 27.28 27.60 -25.95
C HIS A 488 28.33 26.76 -25.21
N ILE A 489 27.96 25.60 -24.65
CA ILE A 489 28.91 24.67 -24.03
C ILE A 489 29.94 24.19 -25.05
N ALA A 490 29.52 23.73 -26.23
CA ALA A 490 30.44 23.29 -27.29
C ALA A 490 31.37 24.42 -27.79
N ALA A 491 30.87 25.66 -27.86
CA ALA A 491 31.69 26.83 -28.19
C ALA A 491 32.76 27.10 -27.12
N CYS A 492 32.37 27.11 -25.84
CA CYS A 492 33.30 27.26 -24.71
C CYS A 492 34.33 26.11 -24.64
N GLU A 493 33.94 24.87 -24.92
CA GLU A 493 34.87 23.73 -24.98
C GLU A 493 35.90 23.90 -26.10
N GLN A 494 35.49 24.38 -27.27
CA GLN A 494 36.41 24.66 -28.38
C GLN A 494 37.31 25.89 -28.10
N GLU A 495 36.82 26.90 -27.40
CA GLU A 495 37.63 28.05 -26.97
C GLU A 495 38.65 27.64 -25.89
N VAL A 496 38.26 26.83 -24.91
CA VAL A 496 39.17 26.24 -23.92
C VAL A 496 40.23 25.37 -24.58
N LYS A 497 39.89 24.64 -25.65
CA LYS A 497 40.85 23.89 -26.47
C LYS A 497 41.83 24.82 -27.18
N ASN A 498 41.35 25.87 -27.86
CA ASN A 498 42.21 26.88 -28.50
C ASN A 498 43.17 27.54 -27.50
N LEU A 499 42.67 27.93 -26.32
CA LEU A 499 43.48 28.50 -25.24
C LEU A 499 44.52 27.52 -24.69
N LYS A 500 44.22 26.22 -24.66
CA LYS A 500 45.17 25.17 -24.26
C LYS A 500 46.29 24.97 -25.29
N ASP A 501 45.96 25.06 -26.58
CA ASP A 501 46.94 24.96 -27.67
C ASP A 501 47.84 26.22 -27.71
N ILE A 502 47.26 27.42 -27.55
CA ILE A 502 48.01 28.69 -27.39
C ILE A 502 48.90 28.65 -26.14
N LYS A 503 48.40 28.14 -25.00
CA LYS A 503 49.20 27.98 -23.78
C LYS A 503 50.41 27.09 -24.05
N LYS A 504 50.24 25.98 -24.76
CA LYS A 504 51.35 25.08 -25.13
C LYS A 504 52.38 25.81 -26.02
N GLU A 505 51.94 26.56 -27.02
CA GLU A 505 52.84 27.37 -27.87
C GLU A 505 53.65 28.38 -27.03
N LYS A 506 53.04 29.02 -26.02
CA LYS A 506 53.75 29.91 -25.10
C LYS A 506 54.70 29.18 -24.14
N GLU A 507 54.37 27.97 -23.72
CA GLU A 507 55.28 27.12 -22.94
C GLU A 507 56.47 26.66 -23.77
N ASP A 508 56.26 26.21 -25.01
CA ASP A 508 57.31 25.83 -25.95
C ASP A 508 58.25 27.03 -26.26
N LEU A 509 57.70 28.23 -26.49
CA LEU A 509 58.46 29.47 -26.69
C LEU A 509 59.24 29.89 -25.43
N LEU A 510 58.68 29.68 -24.23
CA LEU A 510 59.37 30.00 -22.97
C LEU A 510 60.59 29.10 -22.77
N HIS A 511 60.47 27.79 -23.00
CA HIS A 511 61.61 26.87 -22.94
C HIS A 511 62.73 27.27 -23.92
N GLN A 512 62.37 27.75 -25.12
CA GLN A 512 63.36 28.25 -26.07
C GLN A 512 64.02 29.57 -25.62
N ALA A 513 63.29 30.45 -24.92
CA ALA A 513 63.85 31.65 -24.32
C ALA A 513 64.81 31.33 -23.16
N GLU A 514 64.48 30.32 -22.33
CA GLU A 514 65.33 29.85 -21.23
C GLU A 514 66.65 29.24 -21.72
N GLU A 515 66.62 28.37 -22.75
CA GLU A 515 67.83 27.83 -23.37
C GLU A 515 68.69 28.94 -24.02
N ASN A 516 68.09 29.93 -24.67
CA ASN A 516 68.81 31.09 -25.22
C ASN A 516 69.45 31.94 -24.10
N MET A 517 68.76 32.15 -22.97
CA MET A 517 69.30 32.88 -21.82
C MET A 517 70.50 32.17 -21.20
N LYS A 518 70.45 30.84 -21.13
CA LYS A 518 71.49 29.95 -20.59
C LYS A 518 72.74 29.88 -21.48
N ASP A 519 72.57 29.94 -22.81
CA ASP A 519 73.69 30.15 -23.76
C ASP A 519 74.33 31.55 -23.59
N LEU A 520 73.52 32.60 -23.40
CA LEU A 520 74.02 33.95 -23.11
C LEU A 520 74.74 34.04 -21.76
N GLU A 521 74.25 33.37 -20.72
CA GLU A 521 74.90 33.26 -19.40
C GLU A 521 76.25 32.53 -19.51
N THR A 522 76.30 31.43 -20.27
CA THR A 522 77.55 30.69 -20.56
C THR A 522 78.57 31.58 -21.28
N LYS A 523 78.12 32.39 -22.25
CA LYS A 523 78.96 33.39 -22.94
C LYS A 523 79.42 34.51 -22.01
N LEU A 524 78.56 34.99 -21.12
CA LEU A 524 78.90 36.03 -20.14
C LEU A 524 79.96 35.54 -19.13
N CYS A 525 79.88 34.29 -18.69
CA CYS A 525 80.92 33.65 -17.87
C CYS A 525 82.27 33.56 -18.61
N ALA A 526 82.27 33.20 -19.90
CA ALA A 526 83.49 33.18 -20.72
C ALA A 526 84.11 34.58 -20.90
N VAL A 527 83.29 35.60 -21.16
CA VAL A 527 83.73 37.01 -21.23
C VAL A 527 84.28 37.49 -19.87
N SER A 528 83.66 37.08 -18.77
CA SER A 528 84.12 37.45 -17.42
C SER A 528 85.49 36.84 -17.08
N SER A 529 85.76 35.60 -17.53
CA SER A 529 87.09 34.99 -17.42
C SER A 529 88.15 35.76 -18.24
N LEU A 530 87.83 36.11 -19.49
CA LEU A 530 88.71 36.90 -20.35
C LEU A 530 88.96 38.31 -19.80
N LEU A 531 88.01 38.90 -19.09
CA LEU A 531 88.18 40.20 -18.42
C LEU A 531 89.17 40.08 -17.26
N ALA A 532 89.07 39.04 -16.43
CA ALA A 532 90.02 38.78 -15.35
C ALA A 532 91.46 38.57 -15.86
N ASP A 533 91.64 37.83 -16.95
CA ASP A 533 92.94 37.68 -17.62
C ASP A 533 93.51 39.04 -18.08
N LYS A 534 92.65 39.95 -18.54
CA LYS A 534 93.03 41.30 -18.99
C LYS A 534 93.37 42.24 -17.85
N ASP A 535 92.62 42.21 -16.75
CA ASP A 535 92.99 42.94 -15.53
C ASP A 535 94.30 42.42 -14.94
N GLN A 536 94.60 41.13 -15.05
CA GLN A 536 95.91 40.59 -14.65
C GLN A 536 97.04 41.08 -15.57
N GLN A 537 96.81 41.25 -16.88
CA GLN A 537 97.78 41.89 -17.79
C GLN A 537 97.99 43.37 -17.43
N ILE A 538 96.93 44.14 -17.15
CA ILE A 538 97.01 45.55 -16.74
C ILE A 538 97.80 45.70 -15.43
N ASN A 539 97.58 44.81 -14.46
CA ASN A 539 98.32 44.81 -13.19
C ASN A 539 99.80 44.42 -13.31
N ASN A 540 100.21 43.76 -14.40
CA ASN A 540 101.63 43.53 -14.69
C ASN A 540 102.27 44.75 -15.35
N LEU A 541 101.63 45.33 -16.38
CA LEU A 541 102.09 46.56 -17.04
C LEU A 541 102.22 47.73 -16.06
N ARG A 542 101.32 47.85 -15.07
CA ARG A 542 101.41 48.90 -14.04
C ARG A 542 102.71 48.84 -13.23
N LYS A 543 103.19 47.64 -12.87
CA LYS A 543 104.44 47.45 -12.13
C LYS A 543 105.67 47.80 -12.98
N GLU A 544 105.57 47.61 -14.30
CA GLU A 544 106.62 47.93 -15.27
C GLU A 544 106.78 49.45 -15.43
N VAL A 545 105.67 50.19 -15.38
CA VAL A 545 105.66 51.67 -15.34
C VAL A 545 106.26 52.23 -14.05
N ASP A 546 105.99 51.60 -12.89
CA ASP A 546 106.55 52.04 -11.61
C ASP A 546 108.10 51.96 -11.58
N ILE A 547 108.70 50.99 -12.29
CA ILE A 547 110.17 50.85 -12.40
C ILE A 547 110.79 52.03 -13.19
N LEU A 548 110.19 52.39 -14.33
CA LEU A 548 110.64 53.51 -15.17
C LEU A 548 110.51 54.88 -14.46
N ALA A 549 109.60 54.99 -13.50
CA ALA A 549 109.41 56.21 -12.71
C ALA A 549 110.57 56.50 -11.74
N ASP A 550 111.25 55.46 -11.21
CA ASP A 550 112.41 55.64 -10.33
C ASP A 550 113.71 55.89 -11.12
N GLU A 551 113.88 55.34 -12.33
CA GLU A 551 115.02 55.66 -13.21
C GLU A 551 115.03 57.17 -13.57
N THR A 552 113.86 57.71 -13.94
CA THR A 552 113.64 59.14 -14.28
C THR A 552 114.03 60.12 -13.14
N LYS A 553 114.23 59.60 -11.93
CA LYS A 553 114.56 60.35 -10.71
C LYS A 553 116.08 60.50 -10.49
N SER A 554 116.89 59.69 -11.16
CA SER A 554 118.36 59.71 -11.09
C SER A 554 118.94 60.89 -11.87
N ASP A 555 118.65 60.95 -13.17
CA ASP A 555 119.27 61.85 -14.17
C ASP A 555 119.06 63.34 -13.85
N LYS A 556 117.99 63.65 -13.12
CA LYS A 556 117.64 65.01 -12.69
C LYS A 556 118.73 65.69 -11.85
N ASN A 557 119.60 64.92 -11.20
CA ASN A 557 120.67 65.46 -10.35
C ASN A 557 121.96 65.83 -11.09
N GLU A 558 122.16 65.41 -12.34
CA GLU A 558 123.42 65.71 -13.08
C GLU A 558 123.35 67.05 -13.86
N ILE A 559 122.15 67.48 -14.26
CA ILE A 559 121.96 68.67 -15.10
C ILE A 559 122.28 69.98 -14.35
N GLN A 560 121.99 70.04 -13.04
CA GLN A 560 122.10 71.25 -12.22
C GLN A 560 123.54 71.79 -12.07
N ALA A 561 124.56 71.05 -12.49
CA ALA A 561 125.98 71.43 -12.38
C ALA A 561 126.57 72.17 -13.60
N LYS A 562 125.80 72.38 -14.68
CA LYS A 562 126.35 72.87 -15.98
C LYS A 562 125.94 74.31 -16.36
N ASP A 563 124.85 74.84 -15.83
CA ASP A 563 124.33 76.17 -16.22
C ASP A 563 125.10 77.35 -15.60
N GLU A 564 125.82 77.15 -14.49
CA GLU A 564 126.48 78.22 -13.73
C GLU A 564 127.74 78.80 -14.41
N MET A 565 128.20 78.19 -15.51
CA MET A 565 129.45 78.55 -16.19
C MET A 565 129.29 79.54 -17.36
N TYR A 566 128.11 79.64 -17.98
CA TYR A 566 127.93 80.36 -19.26
C TYR A 566 127.79 81.89 -19.12
N ALA A 567 127.46 82.40 -17.93
CA ALA A 567 127.05 83.80 -17.71
C ALA A 567 128.19 84.84 -17.71
N LYS A 568 129.40 84.50 -18.17
CA LYS A 568 130.62 85.31 -17.91
C LYS A 568 131.43 85.75 -19.15
N LEU A 569 130.91 85.53 -20.36
CA LEU A 569 131.66 85.71 -21.61
C LEU A 569 130.95 86.60 -22.65
N LEU A 570 130.31 87.67 -22.18
CA LEU A 570 129.42 88.54 -22.98
C LEU A 570 129.73 90.04 -22.75
N LEU A 571 130.98 90.48 -23.00
CA LEU A 571 131.39 91.86 -22.69
C LEU A 571 132.41 92.53 -23.63
N GLU A 572 133.02 91.84 -24.60
CA GLU A 572 134.23 92.36 -25.28
C GLU A 572 134.24 92.19 -26.82
N LYS A 573 133.12 92.53 -27.49
CA LYS A 573 133.10 92.67 -28.96
C LYS A 573 132.06 93.63 -29.54
N ALA A 574 131.91 94.81 -28.93
CA ALA A 574 131.16 95.92 -29.49
C ALA A 574 132.11 97.06 -29.94
N ASN A 575 131.64 97.87 -30.90
CA ASN A 575 132.24 99.10 -31.46
C ASN A 575 133.14 98.93 -32.71
N GLU A 576 133.19 100.02 -33.51
CA GLU A 576 134.09 100.30 -34.66
C GLU A 576 133.82 99.67 -36.05
N GLN A 577 132.57 99.30 -36.38
CA GLN A 577 132.11 99.18 -37.78
C GLN A 577 130.78 99.93 -38.01
N ASP A 578 130.63 101.09 -37.35
CA ASP A 578 129.36 101.50 -36.73
C ASP A 578 128.62 102.69 -37.38
N MET A 579 129.00 103.11 -38.61
CA MET A 579 128.47 104.36 -39.19
C MET A 579 127.83 104.29 -40.59
N PHE A 580 128.00 103.20 -41.36
CA PHE A 580 127.58 103.19 -42.78
C PHE A 580 126.44 102.21 -43.15
N ASN A 581 126.22 101.13 -42.39
CA ASN A 581 125.09 100.22 -42.65
C ASN A 581 123.74 100.76 -42.13
N ASN A 582 123.74 101.50 -41.02
CA ASN A 582 122.53 101.94 -40.32
C ASN A 582 121.56 102.72 -41.22
N THR A 583 122.07 103.63 -42.05
CA THR A 583 121.26 104.46 -42.97
C THR A 583 120.57 103.65 -44.08
N ILE A 584 121.20 102.58 -44.57
CA ILE A 584 120.61 101.72 -45.62
C ILE A 584 119.59 100.76 -44.99
N GLN A 585 119.90 100.18 -43.82
CA GLN A 585 118.96 99.28 -43.13
C GLN A 585 117.68 99.98 -42.67
N THR A 586 117.73 101.26 -42.29
CA THR A 586 116.55 102.03 -41.85
C THR A 586 115.49 102.14 -42.96
N LEU A 587 115.90 102.39 -44.20
CA LEU A 587 114.98 102.52 -45.34
C LEU A 587 114.47 101.17 -45.85
N THR A 588 115.28 100.10 -45.77
CA THR A 588 114.81 98.75 -46.10
C THR A 588 113.78 98.25 -45.08
N ALA A 589 114.06 98.41 -43.79
CA ALA A 589 113.18 97.96 -42.71
C ALA A 589 111.79 98.62 -42.77
N GLN A 590 111.70 99.91 -43.12
CA GLN A 590 110.41 100.60 -43.25
C GLN A 590 109.54 100.07 -44.42
N VAL A 591 110.15 99.53 -45.48
CA VAL A 591 109.41 98.91 -46.60
C VAL A 591 108.97 97.49 -46.25
N GLU A 592 109.82 96.72 -45.56
CA GLU A 592 109.49 95.36 -45.12
C GLU A 592 108.45 95.34 -43.99
N ASP A 593 108.51 96.29 -43.04
CA ASP A 593 107.53 96.44 -41.96
C ASP A 593 106.14 96.77 -42.51
N HIS A 594 106.02 97.79 -43.38
CA HIS A 594 104.77 98.11 -44.07
C HIS A 594 104.25 96.94 -44.93
N SER A 595 105.14 96.20 -45.60
CA SER A 595 104.79 95.00 -46.38
C SER A 595 104.24 93.88 -45.47
N SER A 596 104.81 93.69 -44.28
CA SER A 596 104.35 92.71 -43.30
C SER A 596 102.99 93.07 -42.71
N CYS A 597 102.78 94.34 -42.34
CA CYS A 597 101.50 94.86 -41.85
C CYS A 597 100.39 94.72 -42.90
N LEU A 598 100.68 95.02 -44.17
CA LEU A 598 99.71 94.84 -45.26
C LEU A 598 99.31 93.36 -45.40
N LYS A 599 100.30 92.45 -45.39
CA LYS A 599 100.06 91.00 -45.52
C LYS A 599 99.29 90.41 -44.33
N GLN A 600 99.56 90.90 -43.12
CA GLN A 600 98.83 90.50 -41.92
C GLN A 600 97.38 91.02 -41.96
N ALA A 601 97.15 92.25 -42.43
CA ALA A 601 95.80 92.79 -42.65
C ALA A 601 95.04 92.02 -43.74
N GLU A 602 95.68 91.65 -44.86
CA GLU A 602 95.09 90.80 -45.90
C GLU A 602 94.69 89.42 -45.34
N GLN A 603 95.55 88.78 -44.55
CA GLN A 603 95.24 87.51 -43.91
C GLN A 603 94.11 87.63 -42.88
N GLU A 604 94.06 88.71 -42.08
CA GLU A 604 93.00 88.92 -41.10
C GLU A 604 91.65 89.25 -41.77
N ILE A 605 91.66 89.96 -42.90
CA ILE A 605 90.48 90.19 -43.74
C ILE A 605 89.99 88.86 -44.33
N GLN A 606 90.87 88.07 -44.96
CA GLN A 606 90.51 86.78 -45.53
C GLN A 606 89.93 85.83 -44.46
N LEU A 607 90.58 85.72 -43.29
CA LEU A 607 90.09 84.88 -42.20
C LEU A 607 88.70 85.32 -41.71
N LYS A 608 88.44 86.63 -41.60
CA LYS A 608 87.11 87.16 -41.25
C LYS A 608 86.07 86.92 -42.35
N GLN A 609 86.48 86.96 -43.62
CA GLN A 609 85.63 86.71 -44.78
C GLN A 609 85.23 85.22 -44.86
N ASP A 610 86.16 84.31 -44.59
CA ASP A 610 85.91 82.87 -44.49
C ASP A 610 85.04 82.53 -43.26
N LEU A 611 85.27 83.18 -42.11
CA LEU A 611 84.43 83.02 -40.91
C LEU A 611 83.00 83.53 -41.15
N LEU A 612 82.84 84.63 -41.88
CA LEU A 612 81.52 85.17 -42.25
C LEU A 612 80.79 84.20 -43.19
N ALA A 613 81.47 83.68 -44.22
CA ALA A 613 80.91 82.71 -45.15
C ALA A 613 80.48 81.42 -44.42
N LYS A 614 81.31 80.89 -43.52
CA LYS A 614 80.98 79.73 -42.68
C LYS A 614 79.78 80.01 -41.77
N THR A 615 79.75 81.17 -41.12
CA THR A 615 78.63 81.60 -40.26
C THR A 615 77.32 81.74 -41.05
N GLN A 616 77.37 82.26 -42.28
CA GLN A 616 76.22 82.35 -43.18
C GLN A 616 75.74 80.96 -43.62
N GLN A 617 76.65 80.03 -43.96
CA GLN A 617 76.28 78.68 -44.35
C GLN A 617 75.68 77.87 -43.19
N ASP A 618 76.19 78.03 -41.97
CA ASP A 618 75.63 77.36 -40.79
C ASP A 618 74.25 77.93 -40.40
N ASN A 619 74.01 79.23 -40.61
CA ASN A 619 72.68 79.83 -40.50
C ASN A 619 71.71 79.31 -41.58
N ILE A 620 72.18 79.08 -42.82
CA ILE A 620 71.37 78.47 -43.88
C ILE A 620 70.97 77.05 -43.48
N GLN A 621 71.93 76.22 -43.03
CA GLN A 621 71.64 74.84 -42.60
C GLN A 621 70.70 74.77 -41.39
N GLN A 622 70.85 75.65 -40.40
CA GLN A 622 69.88 75.75 -39.29
C GLN A 622 68.49 76.16 -39.78
N ARG A 623 68.41 77.09 -40.74
CA ARG A 623 67.13 77.55 -41.30
C ARG A 623 66.45 76.48 -42.16
N GLU A 624 67.22 75.70 -42.90
CA GLU A 624 66.73 74.54 -43.66
C GLU A 624 66.21 73.43 -42.72
N ALA A 625 66.93 73.12 -41.64
CA ALA A 625 66.49 72.15 -40.63
C ALA A 625 65.19 72.58 -39.93
N LEU A 626 65.08 73.86 -39.55
CA LEU A 626 63.85 74.41 -38.98
C LEU A 626 62.70 74.40 -40.00
N GLN A 627 62.97 74.70 -41.27
CA GLN A 627 61.95 74.64 -42.33
C GLN A 627 61.43 73.21 -42.55
N GLN A 628 62.29 72.19 -42.45
CA GLN A 628 61.89 70.78 -42.52
C GLN A 628 61.04 70.36 -41.30
N GLN A 629 61.38 70.82 -40.09
CA GLN A 629 60.57 70.57 -38.90
C GLN A 629 59.19 71.24 -38.98
N ILE A 630 59.10 72.45 -39.55
CA ILE A 630 57.82 73.13 -39.79
C ILE A 630 56.95 72.31 -40.76
N VAL A 631 57.49 71.87 -41.90
CA VAL A 631 56.72 71.08 -42.88
C VAL A 631 56.23 69.75 -42.29
N ALA A 632 57.07 69.03 -41.53
CA ALA A 632 56.65 67.80 -40.86
C ALA A 632 55.50 68.04 -39.86
N CYS A 633 55.55 69.15 -39.11
CA CYS A 633 54.48 69.53 -38.18
C CYS A 633 53.20 69.97 -38.92
N GLU A 634 53.31 70.67 -40.06
CA GLU A 634 52.17 71.00 -40.93
C GLU A 634 51.51 69.74 -41.52
N GLU A 635 52.29 68.71 -41.88
CA GLU A 635 51.77 67.41 -42.35
C GLU A 635 51.05 66.64 -41.23
N GLU A 636 51.58 66.61 -40.00
CA GLU A 636 50.87 66.01 -38.85
C GLU A 636 49.59 66.76 -38.50
N VAL A 637 49.60 68.10 -38.53
CA VAL A 637 48.40 68.92 -38.32
C VAL A 637 47.36 68.69 -39.44
N GLN A 638 47.77 68.50 -40.69
CA GLN A 638 46.84 68.14 -41.77
C GLN A 638 46.26 66.72 -41.58
N LYS A 639 47.06 65.76 -41.12
CA LYS A 639 46.59 64.40 -40.79
C LYS A 639 45.55 64.44 -39.65
N LEU A 640 45.88 65.10 -38.54
CA LEU A 640 44.98 65.23 -37.38
C LEU A 640 43.69 65.97 -37.73
N ASN A 641 43.73 67.00 -38.58
CA ASN A 641 42.50 67.68 -39.04
C ASN A 641 41.58 66.76 -39.87
N LYS A 642 42.13 65.88 -40.71
CA LYS A 642 41.32 64.87 -41.42
C LYS A 642 40.72 63.85 -40.44
N GLU A 643 41.52 63.36 -39.50
CA GLU A 643 41.08 62.40 -38.49
C GLU A 643 39.99 62.99 -37.58
N ILE A 644 40.09 64.27 -37.22
CA ILE A 644 39.03 65.03 -36.54
C ILE A 644 37.78 65.19 -37.42
N GLN A 645 37.92 65.45 -38.72
CA GLN A 645 36.78 65.55 -39.63
C GLN A 645 36.05 64.21 -39.76
N GLU A 646 36.77 63.12 -40.00
CA GLU A 646 36.21 61.76 -40.06
C GLU A 646 35.51 61.37 -38.75
N LYS A 647 36.05 61.79 -37.60
CA LYS A 647 35.41 61.58 -36.29
C LYS A 647 34.16 62.43 -36.09
N ASN A 648 34.13 63.68 -36.60
CA ASN A 648 32.92 64.50 -36.59
C ASN A 648 31.83 63.93 -37.50
N GLU A 649 32.18 63.39 -38.66
CA GLU A 649 31.24 62.71 -39.56
C GLU A 649 30.67 61.43 -38.92
N GLN A 650 31.51 60.62 -38.26
CA GLN A 650 31.07 59.48 -37.44
C GLN A 650 30.14 59.90 -36.29
N LEU A 651 30.42 61.03 -35.62
CA LEU A 651 29.59 61.58 -34.54
C LEU A 651 28.21 62.03 -35.05
N ILE A 652 28.13 62.60 -36.26
CA ILE A 652 26.87 62.98 -36.90
C ILE A 652 26.01 61.75 -37.22
N VAL A 653 26.61 60.68 -37.74
CA VAL A 653 25.91 59.41 -37.99
C VAL A 653 25.36 58.83 -36.68
N LEU A 654 26.21 58.63 -35.66
CA LEU A 654 25.79 58.10 -34.36
C LEU A 654 24.69 58.95 -33.68
N LYS A 655 24.73 60.28 -33.86
CA LYS A 655 23.69 61.19 -33.35
C LYS A 655 22.35 61.00 -34.09
N ASN A 656 22.37 60.78 -35.40
CA ASN A 656 21.18 60.52 -36.18
C ASN A 656 20.58 59.15 -35.84
N ASP A 657 21.42 58.11 -35.73
CA ASP A 657 21.01 56.75 -35.37
C ASP A 657 20.39 56.72 -33.96
N SER A 658 21.02 57.40 -33.00
CA SER A 658 20.48 57.59 -31.64
C SER A 658 19.14 58.35 -31.64
N SER A 659 18.97 59.33 -32.52
CA SER A 659 17.69 60.05 -32.68
C SER A 659 16.59 59.15 -33.27
N GLN A 660 16.91 58.28 -34.23
CA GLN A 660 15.95 57.31 -34.79
C GLN A 660 15.58 56.24 -33.77
N GLN A 661 16.55 55.78 -32.95
CA GLN A 661 16.29 54.87 -31.85
C GLN A 661 15.37 55.51 -30.79
N ALA A 662 15.55 56.80 -30.49
CA ALA A 662 14.68 57.55 -29.59
C ALA A 662 13.25 57.69 -30.16
N GLU A 663 13.08 58.06 -31.43
CA GLU A 663 11.76 58.11 -32.08
C GLU A 663 11.07 56.74 -32.10
N SER A 664 11.82 55.65 -32.34
CA SER A 664 11.28 54.29 -32.31
C SER A 664 10.79 53.89 -30.91
N LEU A 665 11.56 54.23 -29.86
CA LEU A 665 11.16 53.98 -28.47
C LEU A 665 9.97 54.85 -28.04
N GLU A 666 9.89 56.11 -28.49
CA GLU A 666 8.74 56.97 -28.21
C GLU A 666 7.46 56.46 -28.91
N GLN A 667 7.58 55.92 -30.12
CA GLN A 667 6.48 55.23 -30.81
C GLN A 667 6.06 53.93 -30.11
N GLU A 668 7.01 53.15 -29.59
CA GLU A 668 6.72 51.94 -28.82
C GLU A 668 6.04 52.26 -27.47
N ILE A 669 6.55 53.23 -26.73
CA ILE A 669 5.94 53.76 -25.49
C ILE A 669 4.51 54.23 -25.75
N LYS A 670 4.27 54.94 -26.86
CA LYS A 670 2.93 55.34 -27.28
C LYS A 670 2.03 54.14 -27.60
N GLY A 671 2.54 53.16 -28.35
CA GLY A 671 1.79 51.94 -28.69
C GLY A 671 1.42 51.10 -27.47
N LEU A 672 2.33 50.99 -26.50
CA LEU A 672 2.10 50.33 -25.21
C LEU A 672 1.11 51.11 -24.33
N LYS A 673 1.18 52.45 -24.33
CA LYS A 673 0.20 53.30 -23.64
C LYS A 673 -1.21 53.14 -24.23
N ASP A 674 -1.33 53.17 -25.55
CA ASP A 674 -2.60 52.90 -26.24
C ASP A 674 -3.14 51.49 -25.92
N GLN A 675 -2.26 50.50 -25.66
CA GLN A 675 -2.67 49.17 -25.18
C GLN A 675 -3.13 49.19 -23.71
N LEU A 676 -2.41 49.89 -22.83
CA LEU A 676 -2.78 50.04 -21.42
C LEU A 676 -4.14 50.73 -21.27
N ASP A 677 -4.39 51.82 -22.00
CA ASP A 677 -5.66 52.53 -21.98
C ASP A 677 -6.81 51.61 -22.48
N ARG A 678 -6.59 50.80 -23.52
CA ARG A 678 -7.55 49.77 -23.98
C ARG A 678 -7.81 48.67 -22.95
N LEU A 679 -6.78 48.23 -22.23
CA LEU A 679 -6.92 47.23 -21.16
C LEU A 679 -7.65 47.80 -19.95
N SER A 680 -7.39 49.04 -19.56
CA SER A 680 -8.12 49.75 -18.50
C SER A 680 -9.60 49.95 -18.87
N ASP A 681 -9.90 50.28 -20.13
CA ASP A 681 -11.29 50.34 -20.64
C ASP A 681 -11.99 48.98 -20.64
N SER A 682 -11.26 47.90 -20.93
CA SER A 682 -11.78 46.54 -20.87
C SER A 682 -12.02 46.07 -19.43
N LEU A 683 -11.10 46.41 -18.51
CA LEU A 683 -11.22 46.11 -17.08
C LEU A 683 -12.41 46.84 -16.47
N ARG A 684 -12.56 48.15 -16.74
CA ARG A 684 -13.72 48.94 -16.30
C ARG A 684 -15.05 48.34 -16.77
N LYS A 685 -15.13 47.88 -18.02
CA LYS A 685 -16.33 47.18 -18.54
C LYS A 685 -16.57 45.83 -17.87
N ALA A 686 -15.51 45.10 -17.50
CA ALA A 686 -15.64 43.87 -16.72
C ALA A 686 -16.10 44.16 -15.28
N GLU A 687 -15.60 45.22 -14.64
CA GLU A 687 -16.06 45.68 -13.32
C GLU A 687 -17.54 46.09 -13.37
N GLU A 688 -17.96 46.87 -14.38
CA GLU A 688 -19.36 47.25 -14.62
C GLU A 688 -20.26 46.00 -14.81
N GLN A 689 -19.79 44.99 -15.55
CA GLN A 689 -20.52 43.72 -15.72
C GLN A 689 -20.59 42.87 -14.44
N VAL A 690 -19.50 42.77 -13.68
CA VAL A 690 -19.46 42.06 -12.39
C VAL A 690 -20.37 42.75 -11.38
N GLN A 691 -20.38 44.08 -11.34
CA GLN A 691 -21.25 44.85 -10.46
C GLN A 691 -22.73 44.72 -10.85
N ALA A 692 -23.04 44.68 -12.16
CA ALA A 692 -24.38 44.36 -12.65
C ALA A 692 -24.82 42.93 -12.30
N GLN A 693 -23.94 41.93 -12.46
CA GLN A 693 -24.20 40.55 -12.01
C GLN A 693 -24.39 40.48 -10.49
N GLN A 694 -23.65 41.26 -9.71
CA GLN A 694 -23.78 41.29 -8.25
C GLN A 694 -25.15 41.84 -7.82
N VAL A 695 -25.65 42.89 -8.48
CA VAL A 695 -27.01 43.40 -8.25
C VAL A 695 -28.09 42.38 -8.64
N ILE A 696 -27.91 41.65 -9.74
CA ILE A 696 -28.82 40.57 -10.15
C ILE A 696 -28.80 39.43 -9.11
N ARG A 697 -27.62 39.02 -8.64
CA ARG A 697 -27.46 37.94 -7.67
C ARG A 697 -28.10 38.29 -6.32
N ILE A 698 -27.86 39.50 -5.81
CA ILE A 698 -28.53 40.02 -4.59
C ILE A 698 -30.06 39.97 -4.74
N LYS A 699 -30.61 40.26 -5.92
CA LYS A 699 -32.05 40.18 -6.18
C LYS A 699 -32.54 38.72 -6.22
N GLN A 700 -31.80 37.80 -6.85
CA GLN A 700 -32.12 36.37 -6.83
C GLN A 700 -32.04 35.78 -5.41
N ASP A 701 -31.06 36.19 -4.61
CA ASP A 701 -30.92 35.77 -3.21
C ASP A 701 -32.11 36.26 -2.36
N GLN A 702 -32.60 37.49 -2.60
CA GLN A 702 -33.81 38.01 -1.97
C GLN A 702 -35.09 37.29 -2.43
N GLU A 703 -35.24 37.00 -3.73
CA GLU A 703 -36.39 36.25 -4.26
C GLU A 703 -36.40 34.79 -3.77
N SER A 704 -35.22 34.17 -3.64
CA SER A 704 -35.02 32.84 -3.05
C SER A 704 -35.36 32.82 -1.55
N ALA A 705 -34.95 33.84 -0.79
CA ALA A 705 -35.34 33.98 0.62
C ALA A 705 -36.86 34.12 0.78
N GLN A 706 -37.52 34.90 -0.06
CA GLN A 706 -38.98 35.06 -0.06
C GLN A 706 -39.71 33.76 -0.45
N GLN A 707 -39.21 32.98 -1.41
CA GLN A 707 -39.74 31.64 -1.71
C GLN A 707 -39.55 30.68 -0.53
N THR A 708 -38.39 30.73 0.13
CA THR A 708 -38.10 29.90 1.31
C THR A 708 -39.06 30.20 2.47
N GLU A 709 -39.32 31.49 2.74
CA GLU A 709 -40.29 31.92 3.76
C GLU A 709 -41.73 31.50 3.39
N LEU A 710 -42.12 31.64 2.13
CA LEU A 710 -43.44 31.17 1.64
C LEU A 710 -43.59 29.64 1.80
N HIS A 711 -42.57 28.87 1.45
CA HIS A 711 -42.58 27.41 1.63
C HIS A 711 -42.56 27.00 3.10
N GLN A 712 -41.88 27.75 3.99
CA GLN A 712 -41.95 27.51 5.43
C GLN A 712 -43.36 27.77 5.99
N GLN A 713 -44.04 28.83 5.53
CA GLN A 713 -45.43 29.08 5.90
C GLN A 713 -46.38 27.99 5.37
N GLN A 714 -46.19 27.53 4.14
CA GLN A 714 -46.94 26.40 3.57
C GLN A 714 -46.68 25.09 4.33
N LEU A 715 -45.43 24.83 4.73
CA LEU A 715 -45.06 23.66 5.51
C LEU A 715 -45.74 23.68 6.88
N SER A 716 -45.66 24.79 7.63
CA SER A 716 -46.29 24.87 8.95
C SER A 716 -47.83 24.86 8.89
N ALA A 717 -48.44 25.40 7.83
CA ALA A 717 -49.88 25.23 7.57
C ALA A 717 -50.25 23.78 7.18
N SER A 718 -49.32 23.01 6.62
CA SER A 718 -49.48 21.57 6.35
C SER A 718 -49.29 20.73 7.62
N GLU A 719 -48.25 21.01 8.42
CA GLU A 719 -47.99 20.40 9.73
C GLU A 719 -49.18 20.60 10.68
N GLU A 720 -49.81 21.77 10.68
CA GLU A 720 -51.01 22.05 11.45
C GLU A 720 -52.23 21.24 10.97
N LYS A 721 -52.41 21.10 9.65
CA LYS A 721 -53.45 20.20 9.10
C LYS A 721 -53.18 18.73 9.47
N VAL A 722 -51.92 18.28 9.41
CA VAL A 722 -51.51 16.92 9.82
C VAL A 722 -51.72 16.73 11.32
N ARG A 723 -51.48 17.73 12.16
CA ARG A 723 -51.77 17.71 13.60
C ARG A 723 -53.27 17.55 13.86
N ASN A 724 -54.09 18.40 13.24
CA ASN A 724 -55.55 18.34 13.34
C ASN A 724 -56.11 17.01 12.81
N MET A 725 -55.54 16.48 11.72
CA MET A 725 -55.88 15.14 11.20
C MET A 725 -55.46 14.03 12.18
N LYS A 726 -54.31 14.15 12.85
CA LYS A 726 -53.85 13.17 13.85
C LYS A 726 -54.77 13.16 15.07
N GLU A 727 -55.21 14.33 15.54
CA GLU A 727 -56.18 14.46 16.63
C GLU A 727 -57.57 13.91 16.22
N ALA A 728 -58.00 14.15 14.97
CA ALA A 728 -59.21 13.56 14.41
C ALA A 728 -59.12 12.03 14.24
N ILE A 729 -57.94 11.50 13.86
CA ILE A 729 -57.68 10.06 13.78
C ILE A 729 -57.67 9.44 15.19
N GLN A 730 -56.99 10.06 16.15
CA GLN A 730 -56.93 9.56 17.53
C GLN A 730 -58.33 9.53 18.18
N THR A 731 -59.12 10.60 18.04
CA THR A 731 -60.51 10.61 18.54
C THR A 731 -61.42 9.62 17.79
N LYS A 732 -61.12 9.28 16.53
CA LYS A 732 -61.78 8.19 15.80
C LYS A 732 -61.32 6.80 16.22
N GLU A 733 -60.05 6.63 16.59
CA GLU A 733 -59.49 5.41 17.16
C GLU A 733 -60.05 5.15 18.57
N GLU A 734 -60.20 6.19 19.40
CA GLU A 734 -60.88 6.14 20.69
C GLU A 734 -62.37 5.76 20.52
N GLN A 735 -63.09 6.34 19.55
CA GLN A 735 -64.46 5.93 19.20
C GLN A 735 -64.52 4.48 18.69
N MET A 736 -63.54 4.04 17.90
CA MET A 736 -63.47 2.67 17.37
C MET A 736 -63.17 1.66 18.48
N ASN A 737 -62.30 2.01 19.44
CA ASN A 737 -62.01 1.17 20.60
C ASN A 737 -63.22 1.09 21.55
N LEU A 738 -64.00 2.17 21.72
CA LEU A 738 -65.27 2.12 22.45
C LEU A 738 -66.31 1.23 21.76
N LEU A 739 -66.50 1.37 20.43
CA LEU A 739 -67.38 0.51 19.65
C LEU A 739 -66.92 -0.97 19.66
N LYS A 740 -65.61 -1.21 19.65
CA LYS A 740 -65.02 -2.56 19.76
C LYS A 740 -65.23 -3.16 21.15
N HIS A 741 -65.13 -2.37 22.22
CA HIS A 741 -65.46 -2.80 23.58
C HIS A 741 -66.96 -3.13 23.69
N GLN A 742 -67.84 -2.26 23.20
CA GLN A 742 -69.29 -2.50 23.18
C GLN A 742 -69.66 -3.72 22.32
N SER A 743 -68.99 -3.93 21.18
CA SER A 743 -69.16 -5.14 20.36
C SER A 743 -68.65 -6.40 21.07
N SER A 744 -67.61 -6.29 21.90
CA SER A 744 -67.12 -7.38 22.74
C SER A 744 -68.11 -7.72 23.85
N GLU A 745 -68.62 -6.72 24.56
CA GLU A 745 -69.66 -6.90 25.59
C GLU A 745 -70.95 -7.50 24.99
N GLN A 746 -71.40 -7.00 23.84
CA GLN A 746 -72.52 -7.59 23.09
C GLN A 746 -72.23 -9.05 22.72
N SER A 747 -71.01 -9.38 22.27
CA SER A 747 -70.62 -10.75 21.95
C SER A 747 -70.52 -11.66 23.19
N GLU A 748 -70.13 -11.13 24.35
CA GLU A 748 -70.10 -11.88 25.61
C GLU A 748 -71.52 -12.11 26.15
N ILE A 749 -72.41 -11.12 26.05
CA ILE A 749 -73.84 -11.26 26.35
C ILE A 749 -74.48 -12.31 25.43
N LEU A 750 -74.23 -12.25 24.11
CA LEU A 750 -74.72 -13.26 23.16
C LEU A 750 -74.13 -14.65 23.44
N HIS A 751 -72.85 -14.74 23.85
CA HIS A 751 -72.26 -16.02 24.25
C HIS A 751 -72.87 -16.57 25.55
N GLN A 752 -73.23 -15.68 26.49
CA GLN A 752 -73.91 -16.04 27.72
C GLN A 752 -75.36 -16.49 27.46
N GLU A 753 -76.11 -15.78 26.61
CA GLU A 753 -77.43 -16.21 26.14
C GLU A 753 -77.36 -17.56 25.40
N ILE A 754 -76.37 -17.77 24.53
CA ILE A 754 -76.12 -19.05 23.87
C ILE A 754 -75.77 -20.14 24.90
N GLN A 755 -75.00 -19.83 25.95
CA GLN A 755 -74.75 -20.77 27.05
C GLN A 755 -76.01 -21.12 27.83
N ASP A 756 -76.86 -20.15 28.15
CA ASP A 756 -78.04 -20.36 29.00
C ASP A 756 -79.21 -20.95 28.20
N LEU A 757 -79.30 -20.68 26.90
CA LEU A 757 -80.10 -21.45 25.94
C LEU A 757 -79.55 -22.87 25.78
N LYS A 758 -78.24 -23.07 25.73
CA LYS A 758 -77.65 -24.43 25.69
C LYS A 758 -77.96 -25.21 26.97
N LYS A 759 -77.89 -24.59 28.15
CA LYS A 759 -78.32 -25.19 29.42
C LYS A 759 -79.82 -25.50 29.42
N GLN A 760 -80.67 -24.62 28.87
CA GLN A 760 -82.10 -24.90 28.69
C GLN A 760 -82.33 -26.08 27.73
N VAL A 761 -81.62 -26.14 26.61
CA VAL A 761 -81.66 -27.28 25.67
C VAL A 761 -81.15 -28.56 26.33
N GLU A 762 -80.16 -28.51 27.22
CA GLU A 762 -79.64 -29.66 27.97
C GLU A 762 -80.59 -30.12 29.09
N CYS A 763 -81.27 -29.19 29.76
CA CYS A 763 -82.40 -29.48 30.68
C CYS A 763 -83.61 -30.06 29.94
N LEU A 764 -83.94 -29.54 28.75
CA LEU A 764 -85.00 -30.09 27.89
C LEU A 764 -84.60 -31.45 27.30
N SER A 765 -83.32 -31.66 26.95
CA SER A 765 -82.80 -32.94 26.45
C SER A 765 -82.77 -34.01 27.54
N SER A 766 -82.45 -33.65 28.79
CA SER A 766 -82.53 -34.57 29.93
C SER A 766 -83.98 -34.81 30.38
N SER A 767 -84.87 -33.83 30.25
CA SER A 767 -86.31 -34.03 30.46
C SER A 767 -86.96 -34.87 29.34
N LEU A 768 -86.49 -34.73 28.09
CA LEU A 768 -86.89 -35.56 26.96
C LEU A 768 -86.37 -36.99 27.15
N ARG A 769 -85.10 -37.16 27.53
CA ARG A 769 -84.53 -38.48 27.86
C ARG A 769 -85.26 -39.16 29.01
N ASN A 770 -85.58 -38.45 30.08
CA ASN A 770 -86.43 -39.00 31.16
C ASN A 770 -87.84 -39.40 30.64
N ALA A 771 -88.39 -38.71 29.65
CA ALA A 771 -89.65 -39.07 29.01
C ALA A 771 -89.52 -40.26 28.05
N GLU A 772 -88.40 -40.36 27.32
CA GLU A 772 -88.00 -41.53 26.52
C GLU A 772 -87.81 -42.76 27.41
N ASP A 773 -87.05 -42.66 28.51
CA ASP A 773 -86.88 -43.72 29.52
C ASP A 773 -88.23 -44.12 30.16
N THR A 774 -89.15 -43.18 30.36
CA THR A 774 -90.52 -43.43 30.87
C THR A 774 -91.44 -44.07 29.81
N LEU A 775 -91.16 -43.87 28.52
CA LEU A 775 -91.83 -44.57 27.42
C LEU A 775 -91.23 -45.97 27.23
N GLN A 776 -89.90 -46.08 27.19
CA GLN A 776 -89.15 -47.31 26.98
C GLN A 776 -89.33 -48.31 28.12
N SER A 777 -89.50 -47.85 29.37
CA SER A 777 -89.87 -48.71 30.51
C SER A 777 -91.34 -49.13 30.51
N LYS A 778 -92.23 -48.47 29.76
CA LYS A 778 -93.59 -48.95 29.48
C LYS A 778 -93.63 -49.87 28.26
N GLU A 779 -92.83 -49.58 27.25
CA GLU A 779 -92.64 -50.42 26.06
C GLU A 779 -92.00 -51.76 26.44
N SER A 780 -91.00 -51.78 27.34
CA SER A 780 -90.45 -53.02 27.89
C SER A 780 -91.50 -53.83 28.66
N LEU A 781 -92.38 -53.16 29.42
CA LEU A 781 -93.42 -53.81 30.21
C LEU A 781 -94.54 -54.40 29.32
N PHE A 782 -94.87 -53.72 28.20
CA PHE A 782 -95.72 -54.28 27.14
C PHE A 782 -95.03 -55.42 26.36
N ALA A 783 -93.73 -55.28 26.07
CA ALA A 783 -92.94 -56.31 25.39
C ALA A 783 -92.81 -57.58 26.24
N GLU A 784 -92.60 -57.45 27.55
CA GLU A 784 -92.54 -58.56 28.51
C GLU A 784 -93.91 -59.28 28.61
N GLN A 785 -95.02 -58.52 28.63
CA GLN A 785 -96.37 -59.08 28.60
C GLN A 785 -96.70 -59.80 27.27
N LEU A 786 -96.21 -59.33 26.13
CA LEU A 786 -96.31 -60.00 24.83
C LEU A 786 -95.41 -61.24 24.76
N LEU A 787 -94.15 -61.14 25.20
CA LEU A 787 -93.16 -62.20 25.18
C LEU A 787 -93.60 -63.42 25.99
N GLN A 788 -94.20 -63.19 27.17
CA GLN A 788 -94.76 -64.26 28.01
C GLN A 788 -95.94 -65.00 27.33
N SER A 789 -96.67 -64.33 26.42
CA SER A 789 -97.72 -64.95 25.60
C SER A 789 -97.16 -65.73 24.41
N THR A 790 -96.02 -65.29 23.84
CA THR A 790 -95.37 -65.92 22.68
C THR A 790 -94.60 -67.18 23.07
N GLN A 791 -93.83 -67.14 24.16
CA GLN A 791 -93.00 -68.26 24.63
C GLN A 791 -93.82 -69.53 24.95
N ASN A 792 -95.05 -69.37 25.44
CA ASN A 792 -95.98 -70.48 25.68
C ASN A 792 -96.49 -71.15 24.38
N MET A 793 -96.41 -70.45 23.24
CA MET A 793 -96.83 -70.97 21.93
C MET A 793 -95.64 -71.64 21.21
N GLU A 794 -94.46 -71.02 21.27
CA GLU A 794 -93.24 -71.53 20.62
C GLU A 794 -92.73 -72.84 21.25
N ALA A 795 -92.90 -73.03 22.56
CA ALA A 795 -92.51 -74.25 23.27
C ALA A 795 -93.19 -75.52 22.72
N LEU A 796 -94.44 -75.40 22.25
CA LEU A 796 -95.19 -76.49 21.62
C LEU A 796 -94.79 -76.74 20.16
N GLN A 797 -94.25 -75.72 19.48
CA GLN A 797 -93.92 -75.79 18.06
C GLN A 797 -92.48 -76.24 17.79
N MET A 798 -91.52 -75.88 18.66
CA MET A 798 -90.13 -76.36 18.58
C MET A 798 -90.02 -77.89 18.68
N GLN A 799 -90.90 -78.54 19.45
CA GLN A 799 -90.92 -80.00 19.60
C GLN A 799 -91.36 -80.75 18.31
N MET A 800 -92.00 -80.06 17.36
CA MET A 800 -92.49 -80.63 16.11
C MET A 800 -91.52 -80.43 14.93
N VAL A 801 -90.73 -79.35 14.92
CA VAL A 801 -89.81 -79.03 13.81
C VAL A 801 -88.47 -79.77 13.94
N ALA A 802 -87.97 -79.94 15.18
CA ALA A 802 -86.68 -80.56 15.45
C ALA A 802 -86.55 -82.03 15.00
N SER A 803 -87.65 -82.70 14.67
CA SER A 803 -87.66 -84.08 14.16
C SER A 803 -87.68 -84.18 12.63
N GLN A 804 -87.88 -83.08 11.89
CA GLN A 804 -88.14 -83.12 10.45
C GLN A 804 -87.02 -82.52 9.58
N ASP A 805 -86.23 -81.57 10.08
CA ASP A 805 -85.18 -80.93 9.28
C ASP A 805 -83.83 -81.67 9.27
N GLU A 806 -83.59 -82.54 10.26
CA GLU A 806 -82.40 -83.42 10.30
C GLU A 806 -82.37 -84.40 9.10
N VAL A 807 -83.54 -84.78 8.59
CA VAL A 807 -83.70 -85.67 7.42
C VAL A 807 -83.47 -84.93 6.09
N LYS A 808 -83.71 -83.61 6.03
CA LYS A 808 -83.59 -82.84 4.77
C LYS A 808 -82.16 -82.37 4.51
N ARG A 809 -81.45 -81.96 5.56
CA ARG A 809 -80.12 -81.33 5.46
C ARG A 809 -79.08 -82.24 4.82
N LEU A 810 -79.07 -83.53 5.18
CA LEU A 810 -78.09 -84.51 4.71
C LEU A 810 -78.22 -84.88 3.22
N ASN A 811 -79.38 -84.67 2.59
CA ASN A 811 -79.58 -84.95 1.16
C ASN A 811 -79.15 -83.78 0.26
N ALA A 812 -79.29 -82.54 0.71
CA ALA A 812 -78.99 -81.36 -0.12
C ALA A 812 -77.48 -81.03 -0.22
N GLU A 813 -76.67 -81.57 0.70
CA GLU A 813 -75.22 -81.33 0.76
C GLU A 813 -74.43 -82.04 -0.34
N ILE A 814 -75.03 -83.05 -1.00
CA ILE A 814 -74.36 -83.91 -1.98
C ILE A 814 -74.48 -83.32 -3.40
N ASP A 815 -75.69 -83.27 -3.97
CA ASP A 815 -75.86 -83.11 -5.43
C ASP A 815 -75.39 -81.75 -5.99
N THR A 816 -75.68 -80.64 -5.31
CA THR A 816 -75.41 -79.29 -5.88
C THR A 816 -73.95 -78.86 -5.80
N LYS A 817 -73.10 -79.59 -5.06
CA LYS A 817 -71.65 -79.35 -4.98
C LYS A 817 -70.90 -79.83 -6.23
N GLU A 818 -71.50 -80.72 -7.03
CA GLU A 818 -70.78 -81.46 -8.08
C GLU A 818 -70.89 -80.80 -9.47
N GLU A 819 -72.06 -80.25 -9.85
CA GLU A 819 -72.25 -79.70 -11.22
C GLU A 819 -71.68 -78.28 -11.43
N GLN A 820 -71.83 -77.35 -10.48
CA GLN A 820 -71.31 -75.98 -10.65
C GLN A 820 -69.77 -75.93 -10.70
N LEU A 821 -69.11 -76.99 -10.23
CA LEU A 821 -67.66 -77.19 -10.34
C LEU A 821 -67.19 -77.45 -11.79
N ILE A 822 -68.11 -77.77 -12.71
CA ILE A 822 -67.82 -78.10 -14.11
C ILE A 822 -67.93 -76.87 -15.02
N LEU A 823 -68.83 -75.92 -14.73
CA LEU A 823 -68.95 -74.63 -15.45
C LEU A 823 -67.98 -73.53 -14.94
N LEU A 824 -67.06 -73.94 -14.07
CA LEU A 824 -65.69 -73.44 -14.00
C LEU A 824 -65.04 -73.39 -15.42
N LYS A 825 -63.74 -73.04 -15.49
CA LYS A 825 -62.80 -73.58 -16.49
C LYS A 825 -62.86 -73.00 -17.90
N THR A 826 -63.99 -72.45 -18.36
CA THR A 826 -64.09 -71.80 -19.69
C THR A 826 -63.92 -70.29 -19.59
N GLU A 827 -64.87 -69.56 -18.99
CA GLU A 827 -64.78 -68.10 -18.84
C GLU A 827 -63.63 -67.65 -17.92
N THR A 828 -63.29 -68.46 -16.91
CA THR A 828 -62.11 -68.20 -16.05
C THR A 828 -60.79 -68.31 -16.81
N SER A 829 -60.76 -68.96 -17.99
CA SER A 829 -59.54 -69.12 -18.78
C SER A 829 -59.21 -67.86 -19.58
N THR A 830 -60.19 -67.29 -20.28
CA THR A 830 -59.95 -66.18 -21.24
C THR A 830 -59.67 -64.84 -20.54
N HIS A 831 -60.31 -64.56 -19.40
CA HIS A 831 -59.99 -63.37 -18.62
C HIS A 831 -58.60 -63.48 -17.95
N SER A 832 -58.21 -64.68 -17.54
CA SER A 832 -56.88 -64.96 -16.99
C SER A 832 -55.77 -64.72 -18.01
N GLU A 833 -55.92 -65.20 -19.26
CA GLU A 833 -54.90 -65.00 -20.31
C GLU A 833 -54.65 -63.52 -20.65
N SER A 834 -55.69 -62.67 -20.64
CA SER A 834 -55.54 -61.23 -20.90
C SER A 834 -54.75 -60.53 -19.79
N LEU A 835 -55.05 -60.81 -18.52
CA LEU A 835 -54.32 -60.29 -17.37
C LEU A 835 -52.89 -60.86 -17.31
N GLN A 836 -52.71 -62.13 -17.67
CA GLN A 836 -51.40 -62.77 -17.70
C GLN A 836 -50.46 -62.08 -18.70
N GLN A 837 -50.91 -61.65 -19.89
CA GLN A 837 -50.02 -60.98 -20.86
C GLN A 837 -49.51 -59.61 -20.38
N GLU A 838 -50.37 -58.83 -19.71
CA GLU A 838 -49.98 -57.53 -19.15
C GLU A 838 -49.04 -57.70 -17.94
N ILE A 839 -49.34 -58.69 -17.09
CA ILE A 839 -48.47 -59.14 -15.99
C ILE A 839 -47.13 -59.69 -16.52
N GLU A 840 -47.09 -60.42 -17.65
CA GLU A 840 -45.87 -60.94 -18.26
C GLU A 840 -44.99 -59.81 -18.81
N SER A 841 -45.60 -58.76 -19.40
CA SER A 841 -44.90 -57.56 -19.87
C SER A 841 -44.22 -56.80 -18.74
N LEU A 842 -44.97 -56.49 -17.67
CA LEU A 842 -44.44 -55.84 -16.48
C LEU A 842 -43.44 -56.72 -15.74
N ASN A 843 -43.70 -58.03 -15.62
CA ASN A 843 -42.72 -58.98 -15.10
C ASN A 843 -41.45 -59.03 -15.95
N LYS A 844 -41.49 -58.81 -17.27
CA LYS A 844 -40.27 -58.81 -18.09
C LYS A 844 -39.40 -57.57 -17.83
N GLN A 845 -39.99 -56.42 -17.57
CA GLN A 845 -39.25 -55.24 -17.08
C GLN A 845 -38.73 -55.44 -15.65
N ILE A 846 -39.61 -55.86 -14.73
CA ILE A 846 -39.27 -56.13 -13.33
C ILE A 846 -38.20 -57.22 -13.23
N LYS A 847 -38.22 -58.25 -14.08
CA LYS A 847 -37.23 -59.35 -14.11
C LYS A 847 -35.89 -58.92 -14.70
N ASN A 848 -35.85 -57.98 -15.64
CA ASN A 848 -34.58 -57.40 -16.10
C ASN A 848 -33.96 -56.49 -15.03
N MET A 849 -34.77 -55.67 -14.36
CA MET A 849 -34.33 -54.89 -13.19
C MET A 849 -33.93 -55.80 -12.03
N SER A 850 -34.68 -56.86 -11.77
CA SER A 850 -34.45 -57.81 -10.69
C SER A 850 -33.24 -58.70 -10.97
N ILE A 851 -32.96 -59.14 -12.20
CA ILE A 851 -31.68 -59.80 -12.52
C ILE A 851 -30.49 -58.85 -12.29
N SER A 852 -30.64 -57.56 -12.60
CA SER A 852 -29.59 -56.56 -12.35
C SER A 852 -29.40 -56.25 -10.86
N LEU A 853 -30.50 -56.19 -10.11
CA LEU A 853 -30.52 -55.97 -8.66
C LEU A 853 -30.04 -57.21 -7.90
N GLU A 854 -30.45 -58.40 -8.34
CA GLU A 854 -30.10 -59.69 -7.75
C GLU A 854 -28.65 -60.05 -8.05
N LEU A 855 -28.07 -59.71 -9.21
CA LEU A 855 -26.62 -59.82 -9.42
C LEU A 855 -25.81 -58.89 -8.49
N ALA A 856 -26.30 -57.68 -8.22
CA ALA A 856 -25.67 -56.77 -7.26
C ALA A 856 -25.84 -57.27 -5.80
N LYS A 857 -27.03 -57.78 -5.48
CA LYS A 857 -27.38 -58.38 -4.20
C LYS A 857 -26.65 -59.70 -3.97
N GLU A 858 -26.43 -60.53 -4.97
CA GLU A 858 -25.58 -61.72 -4.93
C GLU A 858 -24.10 -61.36 -4.75
N GLN A 859 -23.60 -60.23 -5.27
CA GLN A 859 -22.24 -59.77 -4.95
C GLN A 859 -22.08 -59.27 -3.51
N VAL A 860 -23.13 -58.68 -2.92
CA VAL A 860 -23.14 -58.30 -1.49
C VAL A 860 -23.33 -59.54 -0.62
N GLN A 861 -24.37 -60.34 -0.89
CA GLN A 861 -24.70 -61.59 -0.21
C GLN A 861 -23.56 -62.61 -0.31
N ALA A 862 -22.82 -62.74 -1.41
CA ALA A 862 -21.66 -63.65 -1.47
C ALA A 862 -20.45 -63.17 -0.64
N LYS A 863 -20.36 -61.88 -0.30
CA LYS A 863 -19.43 -61.36 0.71
C LYS A 863 -19.98 -61.54 2.13
N GLU A 864 -21.26 -61.27 2.32
CA GLU A 864 -21.96 -61.36 3.59
C GLU A 864 -22.08 -62.81 4.05
N ASP A 865 -22.36 -63.76 3.16
CA ASP A 865 -22.33 -65.22 3.37
C ASP A 865 -20.93 -65.77 3.61
N LEU A 866 -19.88 -65.12 3.11
CA LEU A 866 -18.50 -65.56 3.32
C LEU A 866 -17.98 -65.09 4.69
N MET A 867 -18.36 -63.87 5.11
CA MET A 867 -18.18 -63.44 6.51
C MET A 867 -19.10 -64.23 7.46
N ALA A 868 -20.36 -64.44 7.09
CA ALA A 868 -21.32 -65.20 7.90
C ALA A 868 -20.90 -66.66 8.01
N LYS A 869 -20.35 -67.31 6.97
CA LYS A 869 -19.75 -68.65 7.11
C LYS A 869 -18.54 -68.63 8.05
N GLN A 870 -17.65 -67.65 7.95
CA GLN A 870 -16.48 -67.57 8.84
C GLN A 870 -16.89 -67.30 10.30
N GLU A 871 -17.95 -66.54 10.52
CA GLU A 871 -18.47 -66.24 11.86
C GLU A 871 -19.39 -67.35 12.39
N GLN A 872 -20.13 -68.03 11.53
CA GLN A 872 -20.93 -69.21 11.83
C GLN A 872 -20.04 -70.43 12.10
N GLU A 873 -18.87 -70.57 11.47
CA GLU A 873 -17.90 -71.61 11.77
C GLU A 873 -17.26 -71.39 13.15
N ARG A 874 -16.92 -70.14 13.51
CA ARG A 874 -16.51 -69.78 14.89
C ARG A 874 -17.65 -70.00 15.89
N THR A 875 -18.86 -69.59 15.54
CA THR A 875 -20.03 -69.76 16.40
C THR A 875 -20.35 -71.24 16.59
N LEU A 876 -20.25 -72.07 15.56
CA LEU A 876 -20.43 -73.52 15.65
C LEU A 876 -19.33 -74.18 16.48
N GLN A 877 -18.06 -73.79 16.36
CA GLN A 877 -17.01 -74.31 17.25
C GLN A 877 -17.25 -73.92 18.73
N ILE A 878 -17.74 -72.71 18.99
CA ILE A 878 -18.10 -72.24 20.34
C ILE A 878 -19.38 -72.94 20.85
N GLU A 879 -20.36 -73.17 19.98
CA GLU A 879 -21.64 -73.81 20.32
C GLU A 879 -21.50 -75.33 20.45
N GLU A 880 -20.56 -75.94 19.74
CA GLU A 880 -20.19 -77.36 19.86
C GLU A 880 -19.33 -77.59 21.10
N LEU A 881 -18.42 -76.68 21.46
CA LEU A 881 -17.77 -76.66 22.78
C LEU A 881 -18.77 -76.41 23.92
N ARG A 882 -19.75 -75.51 23.72
CA ARG A 882 -20.85 -75.32 24.68
C ARG A 882 -21.70 -76.57 24.81
N LYS A 883 -22.11 -77.20 23.70
CA LYS A 883 -22.84 -78.47 23.72
C LYS A 883 -22.02 -79.58 24.36
N HIS A 884 -20.73 -79.70 24.10
CA HIS A 884 -19.89 -80.64 24.85
C HIS A 884 -19.82 -80.31 26.34
N SER A 885 -19.76 -79.03 26.73
CA SER A 885 -19.79 -78.63 28.15
C SER A 885 -21.16 -78.82 28.82
N ALA A 886 -22.25 -78.68 28.05
CA ALA A 886 -23.62 -78.88 28.52
C ALA A 886 -23.98 -80.36 28.60
N VAL A 887 -23.58 -81.16 27.61
CA VAL A 887 -23.67 -82.63 27.64
C VAL A 887 -22.74 -83.19 28.71
N LEU A 888 -21.54 -82.68 28.92
CA LEU A 888 -20.72 -83.04 30.10
C LEU A 888 -21.34 -82.56 31.41
N GLY A 889 -22.07 -81.44 31.44
CA GLY A 889 -22.80 -80.97 32.62
C GLY A 889 -24.02 -81.85 32.95
N GLU A 890 -24.78 -82.22 31.92
CA GLU A 890 -25.88 -83.17 32.00
C GLU A 890 -25.37 -84.58 32.30
N ASP A 891 -24.28 -85.04 31.71
CA ASP A 891 -23.69 -86.36 32.00
C ASP A 891 -22.98 -86.39 33.35
N ILE A 892 -22.41 -85.30 33.85
CA ILE A 892 -21.96 -85.20 35.25
C ILE A 892 -23.17 -85.21 36.19
N SER A 893 -24.30 -84.60 35.82
CA SER A 893 -25.52 -84.62 36.64
C SER A 893 -26.18 -86.01 36.62
N ARG A 894 -26.29 -86.62 35.44
CA ARG A 894 -26.76 -87.98 35.16
C ARG A 894 -25.88 -88.99 35.87
N LEU A 895 -24.56 -88.93 35.73
CA LEU A 895 -23.61 -89.77 36.48
C LEU A 895 -23.65 -89.50 37.98
N LYS A 896 -24.09 -88.32 38.45
CA LYS A 896 -24.20 -88.04 39.89
C LYS A 896 -25.51 -88.59 40.47
N GLU A 897 -26.62 -88.50 39.75
CA GLU A 897 -27.87 -89.19 40.08
C GLU A 897 -27.75 -90.71 39.89
N GLU A 898 -27.00 -91.16 38.88
CA GLU A 898 -26.67 -92.57 38.61
C GLU A 898 -25.65 -93.09 39.63
N ILE A 899 -24.69 -92.30 40.11
CA ILE A 899 -23.86 -92.68 41.26
C ILE A 899 -24.71 -92.72 42.53
N GLN A 900 -25.63 -91.78 42.78
CA GLN A 900 -26.50 -91.85 43.96
C GLN A 900 -27.49 -93.02 43.91
N THR A 901 -28.03 -93.36 42.74
CA THR A 901 -28.89 -94.54 42.57
C THR A 901 -28.08 -95.84 42.53
N LYS A 902 -26.86 -95.86 41.96
CA LYS A 902 -25.94 -97.03 42.07
C LYS A 902 -25.35 -97.18 43.45
N GLU A 903 -25.20 -96.13 44.25
CA GLU A 903 -24.83 -96.21 45.67
C GLU A 903 -26.03 -96.69 46.50
N GLY A 904 -27.25 -96.27 46.16
CA GLY A 904 -28.50 -96.86 46.65
C GLY A 904 -28.61 -98.35 46.32
N GLU A 905 -28.44 -98.73 45.05
CA GLU A 905 -28.43 -100.11 44.57
C GLU A 905 -27.26 -100.91 45.14
N VAL A 906 -26.07 -100.36 45.39
CA VAL A 906 -24.95 -101.08 46.03
C VAL A 906 -25.23 -101.32 47.51
N ASN A 907 -25.98 -100.44 48.18
CA ASN A 907 -26.45 -100.69 49.54
C ASN A 907 -27.63 -101.70 49.57
N LEU A 908 -28.52 -101.68 48.56
CA LEU A 908 -29.57 -102.68 48.36
C LEU A 908 -28.99 -104.06 48.01
N LEU A 909 -28.06 -104.14 47.06
CA LEU A 909 -27.31 -105.34 46.65
C LEU A 909 -26.36 -105.82 47.74
N LYS A 910 -25.88 -104.98 48.66
CA LYS A 910 -25.26 -105.47 49.92
C LYS A 910 -26.29 -106.16 50.81
N ALA A 911 -27.47 -105.58 50.98
CA ALA A 911 -28.55 -106.18 51.77
C ALA A 911 -29.17 -107.43 51.11
N GLU A 912 -29.14 -107.54 49.78
CA GLU A 912 -29.55 -108.73 49.03
C GLU A 912 -28.44 -109.76 48.97
N ASN A 913 -27.18 -109.42 48.68
CA ASN A 913 -26.06 -110.37 48.71
C ASN A 913 -25.83 -110.93 50.14
N CYS A 914 -26.11 -110.17 51.21
CA CYS A 914 -26.16 -110.73 52.57
C CYS A 914 -27.25 -111.81 52.73
N LYS A 915 -28.42 -111.65 52.10
CA LYS A 915 -29.52 -112.64 52.12
C LYS A 915 -29.27 -113.79 51.14
N GLU A 916 -28.67 -113.52 49.99
CA GLU A 916 -28.34 -114.51 48.96
C GLU A 916 -27.19 -115.39 49.41
N SER A 917 -26.21 -114.84 50.14
CA SER A 917 -25.20 -115.61 50.89
C SER A 917 -25.83 -116.45 51.99
N GLU A 918 -26.85 -115.93 52.71
CA GLU A 918 -27.58 -116.69 53.73
C GLU A 918 -28.42 -117.82 53.11
N VAL A 919 -29.07 -117.59 51.96
CA VAL A 919 -29.76 -118.62 51.16
C VAL A 919 -28.78 -119.65 50.61
N LEU A 920 -27.71 -119.24 49.95
CA LEU A 920 -26.66 -120.12 49.43
C LEU A 920 -26.01 -120.95 50.54
N GLN A 921 -25.83 -120.41 51.74
CA GLN A 921 -25.27 -121.17 52.86
C GLN A 921 -26.26 -122.22 53.41
N ASN A 922 -27.57 -121.93 53.40
CA ASN A 922 -28.62 -122.92 53.69
C ASN A 922 -28.76 -123.96 52.57
N GLU A 923 -28.60 -123.57 51.31
CA GLU A 923 -28.71 -124.44 50.14
C GLU A 923 -27.47 -125.34 49.98
N ILE A 924 -26.27 -124.84 50.28
CA ILE A 924 -25.04 -125.64 50.43
C ILE A 924 -25.18 -126.65 51.57
N GLN A 925 -25.79 -126.28 52.71
CA GLN A 925 -26.07 -127.24 53.78
C GLN A 925 -27.08 -128.30 53.33
N THR A 926 -28.14 -127.91 52.61
CA THR A 926 -29.12 -128.85 52.04
C THR A 926 -28.48 -129.82 51.02
N LEU A 927 -27.61 -129.32 50.14
CA LEU A 927 -26.85 -130.13 49.18
C LEU A 927 -25.84 -131.05 49.88
N LYS A 928 -25.23 -130.62 50.98
CA LYS A 928 -24.31 -131.43 51.79
C LYS A 928 -25.02 -132.62 52.44
N ASP A 929 -26.24 -132.41 52.93
CA ASP A 929 -27.07 -133.49 53.48
C ASP A 929 -27.55 -134.45 52.37
N GLN A 930 -27.83 -133.96 51.16
CA GLN A 930 -28.08 -134.81 49.98
C GLN A 930 -26.84 -135.63 49.57
N VAL A 931 -25.65 -135.02 49.55
CA VAL A 931 -24.38 -135.70 49.24
C VAL A 931 -24.06 -136.79 50.28
N GLN A 932 -24.42 -136.61 51.55
CA GLN A 932 -24.21 -137.65 52.55
C GLN A 932 -25.20 -138.82 52.40
N SER A 933 -26.46 -138.60 51.97
CA SER A 933 -27.38 -139.68 51.62
C SER A 933 -26.93 -140.50 50.39
N LEU A 934 -26.23 -139.86 49.44
CA LEU A 934 -25.55 -140.53 48.33
C LEU A 934 -24.36 -141.36 48.82
N ASN A 935 -23.63 -140.90 49.83
CA ASN A 935 -22.52 -141.65 50.44
C ASN A 935 -23.03 -142.91 51.18
N GLU A 936 -24.21 -142.84 51.80
CA GLU A 936 -24.89 -144.02 52.37
C GLU A 936 -25.39 -145.01 51.31
N SER A 937 -25.59 -144.57 50.06
CA SER A 937 -25.82 -145.48 48.92
C SER A 937 -24.51 -146.17 48.48
N LEU A 938 -23.39 -145.44 48.45
CA LEU A 938 -22.07 -145.97 48.06
C LEU A 938 -21.61 -147.14 48.95
N LYS A 939 -21.98 -147.10 50.22
CA LYS A 939 -21.80 -148.16 51.24
C LYS A 939 -22.12 -149.57 50.72
N THR A 940 -23.20 -149.69 49.93
CA THR A 940 -23.71 -150.98 49.43
C THR A 940 -22.86 -151.62 48.32
N VAL A 941 -21.89 -150.90 47.75
CA VAL A 941 -21.02 -151.40 46.66
C VAL A 941 -19.65 -151.84 47.19
N THR A 942 -19.10 -151.16 48.19
CA THR A 942 -17.81 -151.52 48.81
C THR A 942 -17.85 -152.79 49.64
N GLU A 943 -19.03 -153.19 50.15
CA GLU A 943 -19.25 -154.48 50.83
C GLU A 943 -19.06 -155.69 49.87
N GLN A 944 -18.86 -155.49 48.56
CA GLN A 944 -18.44 -156.52 47.60
C GLN A 944 -16.91 -156.57 47.35
N ALA A 945 -16.13 -155.68 47.96
CA ALA A 945 -14.68 -155.55 47.69
C ALA A 945 -13.77 -156.17 48.78
N GLU A 946 -14.26 -156.28 50.02
CA GLU A 946 -13.44 -156.71 51.17
C GLU A 946 -12.97 -158.18 51.07
N ASP A 947 -13.76 -159.03 50.41
CA ASP A 947 -13.57 -160.49 50.34
C ASP A 947 -12.39 -160.94 49.43
N LYS A 948 -11.64 -160.02 48.82
CA LYS A 948 -10.69 -160.36 47.72
C LYS A 948 -9.23 -159.89 47.88
N VAL A 949 -8.94 -158.93 48.75
CA VAL A 949 -7.56 -158.40 48.95
C VAL A 949 -6.86 -159.05 50.14
N GLN A 950 -7.62 -159.57 51.11
CA GLN A 950 -7.10 -160.32 52.26
C GLN A 950 -6.31 -161.59 51.87
N THR A 951 -6.39 -162.03 50.61
CA THR A 951 -5.69 -163.19 50.04
C THR A 951 -4.39 -162.83 49.27
N GLN A 952 -3.95 -161.56 49.27
CA GLN A 952 -2.71 -161.12 48.60
C GLN A 952 -1.86 -160.13 49.44
N LEU A 953 -1.75 -160.26 50.76
CA LEU A 953 -1.13 -161.38 51.51
C LEU A 953 0.38 -161.56 51.23
N VAL A 954 1.19 -161.07 52.19
CA VAL A 954 2.43 -161.68 52.73
C VAL A 954 3.65 -161.89 51.80
N MET A 955 3.57 -161.68 50.48
CA MET A 955 4.75 -161.89 49.60
C MET A 955 5.75 -160.72 49.56
N LEU A 956 5.32 -159.46 49.63
CA LEU A 956 6.19 -158.30 49.35
C LEU A 956 7.06 -157.83 50.53
N THR A 957 6.81 -158.29 51.75
CA THR A 957 7.61 -158.00 52.97
C THR A 957 8.99 -158.68 52.99
N LYS A 958 9.58 -158.96 51.82
CA LYS A 958 10.85 -159.69 51.68
C LYS A 958 11.79 -159.19 50.55
N GLN A 959 11.38 -158.23 49.71
CA GLN A 959 12.10 -157.97 48.45
C GLN A 959 12.85 -156.64 48.34
N GLU A 960 12.58 -155.63 49.19
CA GLU A 960 13.12 -154.28 49.00
C GLU A 960 14.20 -153.84 50.02
N GLN A 961 14.53 -154.68 51.02
CA GLN A 961 15.66 -154.41 51.93
C GLN A 961 17.05 -154.56 51.27
N GLU A 962 17.11 -155.00 50.02
CA GLU A 962 18.36 -155.37 49.32
C GLU A 962 18.79 -154.35 48.25
N SER A 963 17.95 -153.35 47.93
CA SER A 963 18.14 -152.43 46.79
C SER A 963 19.02 -151.18 47.08
N THR A 964 20.16 -151.40 47.74
CA THR A 964 21.40 -150.60 47.62
C THR A 964 21.37 -149.10 48.03
N HIS A 965 22.19 -148.59 48.95
CA HIS A 965 23.52 -149.01 49.43
C HIS A 965 24.62 -149.09 48.34
N GLN A 966 24.45 -148.43 47.18
CA GLN A 966 25.50 -148.32 46.15
C GLN A 966 25.71 -146.92 45.56
N LYS A 967 24.75 -145.98 45.64
CA LYS A 967 24.86 -144.69 44.94
C LYS A 967 25.58 -143.57 45.72
N GLU A 968 25.76 -143.72 47.03
CA GLU A 968 26.46 -142.72 47.88
C GLU A 968 27.96 -142.57 47.56
N LEU A 969 28.57 -143.56 46.89
CA LEU A 969 30.03 -143.63 46.75
C LEU A 969 30.64 -142.73 45.67
N LEU A 970 29.87 -142.28 44.65
CA LEU A 970 30.46 -141.72 43.42
C LEU A 970 30.40 -140.20 43.26
N GLN A 971 29.36 -139.51 43.75
CA GLN A 971 29.23 -138.07 43.48
C GLN A 971 30.23 -137.21 44.30
N GLN A 972 30.72 -137.73 45.43
CA GLN A 972 31.57 -137.00 46.38
C GLN A 972 33.03 -136.82 45.92
N GLN A 973 33.46 -137.44 44.81
CA GLN A 973 34.86 -137.38 44.34
C GLN A 973 35.11 -136.40 43.17
N LEU A 974 34.07 -135.96 42.45
CA LEU A 974 34.26 -135.22 41.18
C LEU A 974 34.50 -133.71 41.35
N SER A 975 33.70 -133.02 42.15
CA SER A 975 33.75 -131.54 42.24
C SER A 975 35.05 -131.00 42.85
N ALA A 976 35.76 -131.80 43.67
CA ALA A 976 37.07 -131.45 44.19
C ALA A 976 38.17 -131.33 43.09
N SER A 977 37.93 -131.86 41.88
CA SER A 977 38.89 -131.84 40.78
C SER A 977 38.80 -130.60 39.88
N GLU A 978 37.74 -129.78 39.98
CA GLU A 978 37.54 -128.61 39.09
C GLU A 978 38.26 -127.34 39.60
N GLU A 979 38.63 -127.30 40.88
CA GLU A 979 39.24 -126.15 41.56
C GLU A 979 40.64 -125.78 41.00
N GLU A 980 41.47 -126.76 40.64
CA GLU A 980 42.85 -126.49 40.18
C GLU A 980 42.94 -125.98 38.74
N LEU A 981 42.06 -126.45 37.85
CA LEU A 981 42.24 -126.29 36.40
C LEU A 981 42.12 -124.81 35.95
N ARG A 982 41.28 -124.02 36.63
CA ARG A 982 41.03 -122.62 36.23
C ARG A 982 42.19 -121.67 36.55
N LYS A 983 42.91 -121.87 37.67
CA LYS A 983 44.07 -121.03 38.05
C LYS A 983 45.21 -121.09 37.03
N LYS A 984 45.42 -122.25 36.40
CA LYS A 984 46.46 -122.40 35.36
C LYS A 984 46.19 -121.58 34.08
N LYS A 985 45.00 -121.01 33.90
CA LYS A 985 44.68 -120.17 32.74
C LYS A 985 45.18 -118.73 32.86
N GLU A 986 45.49 -118.26 34.07
CA GLU A 986 45.92 -116.86 34.32
C GLU A 986 47.36 -116.57 33.85
N GLU A 987 48.26 -117.57 33.81
CA GLU A 987 49.70 -117.36 33.57
C GLU A 987 50.10 -117.07 32.11
N ILE A 988 49.31 -117.50 31.12
CA ILE A 988 49.74 -117.46 29.70
C ILE A 988 49.37 -116.12 29.04
N GLN A 989 48.12 -115.66 29.18
CA GLN A 989 47.66 -114.44 28.50
C GLN A 989 48.30 -113.15 29.06
N ALA A 990 48.94 -113.22 30.22
CA ALA A 990 49.62 -112.09 30.87
C ALA A 990 50.97 -111.69 30.25
N LYS A 991 51.49 -112.40 29.22
CA LYS A 991 52.87 -112.22 28.75
C LYS A 991 53.08 -111.84 27.27
N GLU A 992 52.11 -112.03 26.38
CA GLU A 992 52.41 -111.91 24.93
C GLU A 992 52.48 -110.46 24.42
N GLU A 993 51.49 -109.60 24.72
CA GLU A 993 51.42 -108.25 24.12
C GLU A 993 51.61 -107.07 25.08
N GLN A 994 52.41 -107.27 26.14
CA GLN A 994 53.02 -106.16 26.90
C GLN A 994 54.15 -105.45 26.08
N ILE A 995 54.14 -105.59 24.74
CA ILE A 995 55.24 -105.26 23.81
C ILE A 995 54.77 -104.41 22.59
N THR A 996 53.48 -104.40 22.24
CA THR A 996 52.88 -103.33 21.40
C THR A 996 52.69 -102.01 22.18
N LEU A 997 53.13 -102.01 23.44
CA LEU A 997 53.61 -100.89 24.25
C LEU A 997 54.53 -99.90 23.49
N LEU A 998 54.61 -98.66 23.99
CA LEU A 998 55.74 -97.73 23.78
C LEU A 998 56.11 -97.30 22.33
N LYS A 999 55.12 -96.89 21.51
CA LYS A 999 55.26 -95.87 20.44
C LYS A 999 53.88 -95.40 19.96
N THR A 1000 53.48 -94.13 19.92
CA THR A 1000 53.99 -92.85 20.49
C THR A 1000 52.74 -91.99 20.75
N GLY A 1001 52.64 -91.09 21.73
CA GLY A 1001 53.68 -90.24 22.31
C GLY A 1001 53.69 -88.89 21.58
N SER A 1002 53.48 -87.77 22.30
CA SER A 1002 53.50 -86.38 21.79
C SER A 1002 52.47 -86.00 20.71
N ALA A 1003 51.28 -85.55 21.12
CA ALA A 1003 50.36 -84.77 20.27
C ALA A 1003 49.41 -83.85 21.06
N LYS A 1004 48.64 -84.42 22.02
CA LYS A 1004 47.64 -83.70 22.83
C LYS A 1004 48.18 -82.68 23.84
N GLN A 1005 49.43 -82.24 23.67
CA GLN A 1005 50.09 -81.17 24.43
C GLN A 1005 50.57 -80.02 23.52
N SER A 1006 50.32 -80.08 22.20
CA SER A 1006 50.84 -79.13 21.21
C SER A 1006 49.81 -78.15 20.64
N GLU A 1007 48.51 -78.44 20.73
CA GLU A 1007 47.50 -77.76 19.90
C GLU A 1007 46.93 -76.48 20.54
N LYS A 1008 46.69 -76.46 21.87
CA LYS A 1008 46.31 -75.19 22.53
C LYS A 1008 47.48 -74.20 22.67
N LEU A 1009 48.73 -74.68 22.59
CA LEU A 1009 49.90 -73.82 22.47
C LEU A 1009 50.01 -73.14 21.09
N HIS A 1010 49.14 -73.49 20.13
CA HIS A 1010 49.17 -72.95 18.77
C HIS A 1010 48.31 -71.69 18.59
N GLN A 1011 47.20 -71.55 19.33
CA GLN A 1011 46.34 -70.37 19.21
C GLN A 1011 47.04 -69.11 19.76
N ASP A 1012 47.64 -69.23 20.94
CA ASP A 1012 48.42 -68.16 21.60
C ASP A 1012 49.66 -67.72 20.79
N ILE A 1013 50.00 -68.44 19.70
CA ILE A 1013 51.08 -68.13 18.75
C ILE A 1013 50.55 -67.58 17.40
N GLN A 1014 49.26 -67.76 17.09
CA GLN A 1014 48.67 -67.20 15.87
C GLN A 1014 48.42 -65.69 16.01
N ASP A 1015 47.96 -65.25 17.20
CA ASP A 1015 47.63 -63.84 17.48
C ASP A 1015 48.87 -62.93 17.59
N LEU A 1016 50.07 -63.50 17.63
CA LEU A 1016 51.34 -62.77 17.64
C LEU A 1016 51.78 -62.24 16.25
N LYS A 1017 50.96 -62.43 15.20
CA LYS A 1017 51.48 -62.52 13.82
C LYS A 1017 50.89 -61.53 12.81
N LYS A 1018 51.16 -60.25 13.08
CA LYS A 1018 51.06 -59.06 12.19
C LYS A 1018 49.65 -58.42 12.16
N GLN A 1019 49.49 -57.10 12.05
CA GLN A 1019 50.42 -56.02 11.64
C GLN A 1019 50.74 -55.95 10.13
N CYS A 1020 49.81 -56.43 9.30
CA CYS A 1020 49.57 -56.06 7.90
C CYS A 1020 48.09 -56.37 7.63
#